data_AF-A0A3E2YWJ0-F1
#
_entry.id   AF-A0A3E2YWJ0-F1
#
_cell.length_a   1.000
_cell.length_b   1.000
_cell.length_c   1.000
_cell.angle_alpha   90.00
_cell.angle_beta   90.00
_cell.angle_gamma   90.00
#
_symmetry.space_group_name_H-M   'P 1'
#
loop_
_entity.id
_entity.type
_entity.pdbx_description
1 polymer ?
#
loop_
_entity_poly.entity_id
_entity_poly.type
_entity_poly.pdbx_seq_one_letter_code
_entity_poly.pdbx_strand_id
1 'polypeptide(L)'
;MRTRSRSAHLAGVLLLTPLLTLTGPAPATAGPPPAPAAETAAEDAPRASSAPADAVALASDPAAASAATRAASGVEPAGGLETVKTVRPVAPGLDLTSFDRYDADGWLRADALTADLTGGVTVDYVNSGEVAKAEPLRGAVDRSRAVAAVNGDFFDINNSGAAQGIGVRGGELVQSPVAGHTNAVAISADGLGRVIQVNFDGTATLPTGPVPLTQFNNMVQTNGIGLFTPLWGTYPRERAVAGAQRVAEVTVVDGRVATVTTAAGAGPIPAGTTVLLGRDTGADALAGLRPGDAVSVAYRPKASDDGTLRAAVGGGNVLVRDGAVQSIADASLAPRTAVGFTADGKRMIMLTVDGRQVDSRGVTQTEMGRMMAELGAWTALNLDGGGSSTLLARRPGEATVEVANSPSDGAERAVPNGLAIYAPKGSGRLTGYWLRTTSDPTAAPGVAPVRGGRPDRVFPGLTRRLTATGHDETYGPAAGAPAWRANPAAHGKVTGDGIFRAGVPGRSTVTAWRGGASGRLDLTVLGPLARIDATTDRVGLNRAGDAALFGVVGYDAEGNTAPIEPADLRLDYDRSLLDVTPTEDGNLSVKAVADSGSALVTVRVGAWTTVLPVTVGLTDVPVATFDDAASWKFSQARASGSVAPAPGHTGTGLRMSYDFSQSTGTRAAYADPPAWIEVPGQPQAFGMWINGNGTGEWPSLHLHDAQDTQHVLRGPLITWTGWRYVEFAVPAGVQYPVRVRRFYVAETNAAAQYTSEIVVDDLVAKVPPTLDVPAETPRTDRVVLRDGTVDGAPWRFAVMSDAQFVAAAPDSELVAQARRTLREVRAAKPDFLVINGDFVDTAYPADFALARRILDEELGGELPYYYVPGNHEIMGAPIGNFTAAFGATSRVFDHAGTRFVTLNTSAGSLRGSGFGQVELLRATLDRAAADASVGSVAVLFHHPPRDPSPAKASQLGDRKEAALVEQWLADFQHRTGKGALVVNGHVGTFHADRVDGVPYVVNGNAGKDPSTPAQLGGFTGWTEFGVDPVTPAEAERARRDPLAEGPRWVSAEFHAHVDRLALTAPETVPVGAPARVTATLTQPSGRVVPVAAPVSADWSASPSVHVGPAGGLRPWHVARFDPATGELTALRPGATVRLAVTVNGVRAEATVTLTRAAAAQRPAA
;
A
#
# COMPACT_ATOMS: atom_id res chain seq x y z
N MET A 1 -34.65 48.12 47.34
CA MET A 1 -34.13 47.35 48.48
C MET A 1 -34.89 46.02 48.52
N ARG A 2 -34.18 44.88 48.34
CA ARG A 2 -34.59 43.49 48.70
C ARG A 2 -35.80 42.90 47.95
N THR A 3 -35.95 41.61 47.61
CA THR A 3 -35.13 40.37 47.62
C THR A 3 -35.98 39.24 47.00
N ARG A 4 -35.33 38.37 46.20
CA ARG A 4 -35.40 36.88 46.13
C ARG A 4 -36.73 36.09 46.29
N SER A 5 -37.03 35.29 45.24
CA SER A 5 -37.00 33.79 45.14
C SER A 5 -38.29 32.97 44.87
N ARG A 6 -38.15 32.08 43.84
CA ARG A 6 -38.84 30.81 43.45
C ARG A 6 -40.32 30.92 42.99
N SER A 7 -40.78 30.28 41.90
CA SER A 7 -40.67 28.84 41.52
C SER A 7 -41.05 28.54 40.05
N ALA A 8 -40.53 27.40 39.53
CA ALA A 8 -41.08 26.43 38.55
C ALA A 8 -41.60 26.83 37.15
N HIS A 9 -41.14 26.13 36.09
CA HIS A 9 -42.01 25.74 34.97
C HIS A 9 -41.51 24.50 34.19
N LEU A 10 -42.51 23.68 33.83
CA LEU A 10 -42.50 22.48 32.99
C LEU A 10 -42.69 22.82 31.50
N ALA A 11 -42.30 21.87 30.66
CA ALA A 11 -42.34 21.87 29.20
C ALA A 11 -43.70 21.48 28.57
N GLY A 12 -43.89 21.84 27.28
CA GLY A 12 -44.93 21.29 26.40
C GLY A 12 -45.05 21.91 24.99
N VAL A 13 -44.49 21.21 23.98
CA VAL A 13 -45.01 20.85 22.60
C VAL A 13 -45.71 21.89 21.68
N LEU A 14 -45.25 22.05 20.40
CA LEU A 14 -45.94 21.68 19.12
C LEU A 14 -45.37 22.36 17.83
N LEU A 15 -44.99 21.51 16.86
CA LEU A 15 -45.28 21.47 15.40
C LEU A 15 -45.27 22.75 14.51
N LEU A 16 -44.58 22.64 13.35
CA LEU A 16 -45.11 23.05 12.03
C LEU A 16 -44.35 22.37 10.86
N THR A 17 -45.14 21.82 9.94
CA THR A 17 -44.83 21.11 8.69
C THR A 17 -44.56 22.07 7.51
N PRO A 18 -44.01 21.57 6.38
CA PRO A 18 -44.39 22.07 5.07
C PRO A 18 -44.97 20.97 4.16
N LEU A 19 -46.09 21.30 3.50
CA LEU A 19 -46.67 20.58 2.37
C LEU A 19 -45.85 20.83 1.10
N LEU A 20 -45.69 19.81 0.25
CA LEU A 20 -45.40 19.99 -1.17
C LEU A 20 -46.20 18.97 -2.01
N THR A 21 -46.88 19.52 -3.01
CA THR A 21 -47.85 18.90 -3.91
C THR A 21 -47.19 18.10 -5.03
N LEU A 22 -47.83 16.98 -5.39
CA LEU A 22 -47.51 16.07 -6.48
C LEU A 22 -47.82 16.66 -7.87
N THR A 23 -46.90 16.48 -8.82
CA THR A 23 -47.17 16.37 -10.27
C THR A 23 -46.19 15.35 -10.87
N GLY A 24 -46.69 14.25 -11.45
CA GLY A 24 -45.91 13.32 -12.28
C GLY A 24 -46.09 13.58 -13.79
N PRO A 25 -45.73 12.65 -14.69
CA PRO A 25 -44.44 11.96 -14.84
C PRO A 25 -43.84 12.19 -16.26
N ALA A 26 -42.54 11.91 -16.46
CA ALA A 26 -41.97 11.64 -17.79
C ALA A 26 -40.84 10.58 -17.68
N PRO A 27 -40.78 9.57 -18.57
CA PRO A 27 -39.86 8.45 -18.43
C PRO A 27 -38.49 8.78 -19.02
N ALA A 28 -37.44 8.55 -18.25
CA ALA A 28 -36.07 8.52 -18.76
C ALA A 28 -35.50 7.09 -18.57
N THR A 29 -34.97 6.59 -19.67
CA THR A 29 -34.38 5.28 -19.94
C THR A 29 -33.40 4.78 -18.87
N ALA A 30 -33.50 3.48 -18.57
CA ALA A 30 -32.67 2.74 -17.63
C ALA A 30 -31.17 2.78 -18.02
N GLY A 31 -30.32 3.21 -17.08
CA GLY A 31 -28.89 2.91 -17.07
C GLY A 31 -28.61 1.52 -16.49
N PRO A 32 -27.44 0.92 -16.78
CA PRO A 32 -27.10 -0.44 -16.32
C PRO A 32 -26.96 -0.49 -14.79
N PRO A 33 -27.20 -1.66 -14.17
CA PRO A 33 -27.14 -1.81 -12.71
C PRO A 33 -25.71 -1.60 -12.18
N PRO A 34 -25.55 -1.03 -10.97
CA PRO A 34 -24.24 -0.89 -10.33
C PRO A 34 -23.67 -2.28 -9.98
N ALA A 35 -22.35 -2.42 -10.19
CA ALA A 35 -21.59 -3.62 -9.85
C ALA A 35 -21.64 -3.92 -8.33
N PRO A 36 -21.62 -5.19 -7.93
CA PRO A 36 -21.70 -5.58 -6.52
C PRO A 36 -20.47 -5.10 -5.74
N ALA A 37 -20.73 -4.57 -4.54
CA ALA A 37 -19.72 -4.12 -3.58
C ALA A 37 -18.80 -5.30 -3.20
N ALA A 38 -17.49 -5.10 -3.38
CA ALA A 38 -16.46 -6.05 -3.00
C ALA A 38 -16.39 -6.16 -1.47
N GLU A 39 -16.45 -7.39 -0.96
CA GLU A 39 -16.16 -7.74 0.43
C GLU A 39 -14.71 -7.35 0.75
N THR A 40 -14.53 -6.47 1.75
CA THR A 40 -13.22 -6.14 2.32
C THR A 40 -12.75 -7.32 3.19
N ALA A 41 -12.02 -8.26 2.58
CA ALA A 41 -11.26 -9.25 3.32
C ALA A 41 -10.15 -8.55 4.13
N ALA A 42 -9.99 -8.98 5.38
CA ALA A 42 -8.87 -8.60 6.24
C ALA A 42 -7.54 -8.83 5.50
N GLU A 43 -6.60 -7.90 5.69
CA GLU A 43 -5.31 -7.79 5.02
C GLU A 43 -4.43 -9.03 5.17
N ASP A 44 -4.60 -10.03 4.31
CA ASP A 44 -3.49 -10.77 3.73
C ASP A 44 -3.26 -10.18 2.33
N ALA A 45 -2.60 -9.02 2.29
CA ALA A 45 -2.09 -8.50 1.02
C ALA A 45 -1.18 -9.60 0.42
N PRO A 46 -1.43 -10.07 -0.82
CA PRO A 46 -0.49 -10.96 -1.50
C PRO A 46 0.90 -10.33 -1.46
N ARG A 47 1.98 -11.15 -1.44
CA ARG A 47 3.35 -10.63 -1.46
C ARG A 47 3.49 -9.66 -2.63
N ALA A 48 3.48 -8.36 -2.33
CA ALA A 48 3.80 -7.35 -3.31
C ALA A 48 5.24 -7.66 -3.79
N SER A 49 5.40 -7.98 -5.07
CA SER A 49 6.70 -8.02 -5.76
C SER A 49 7.18 -6.58 -6.01
N SER A 50 7.11 -5.74 -4.98
CA SER A 50 7.74 -4.42 -4.96
C SER A 50 9.25 -4.61 -4.90
N ALA A 51 9.89 -5.22 -5.91
CA ALA A 51 11.34 -5.26 -6.04
C ALA A 51 11.78 -3.80 -6.07
N PRO A 52 12.27 -3.24 -4.95
CA PRO A 52 12.89 -1.95 -5.00
C PRO A 52 14.12 -2.16 -5.85
N ALA A 53 14.46 -1.14 -6.63
CA ALA A 53 15.59 -1.18 -7.54
C ALA A 53 16.77 -1.99 -6.95
N ASP A 54 17.11 -3.13 -7.58
CA ASP A 54 18.46 -3.69 -7.48
C ASP A 54 19.39 -2.53 -7.88
N ALA A 55 20.01 -1.90 -6.88
CA ALA A 55 20.95 -0.79 -7.00
C ALA A 55 20.91 -0.03 -8.34
N VAL A 56 19.92 0.87 -8.54
CA VAL A 56 20.10 1.92 -9.54
C VAL A 56 21.06 2.94 -8.94
N ALA A 57 22.27 2.89 -9.46
CA ALA A 57 23.36 3.80 -9.20
C ALA A 57 22.88 5.26 -9.22
N LEU A 58 23.09 5.95 -8.11
CA LEU A 58 23.44 7.35 -8.16
C LEU A 58 24.87 7.49 -8.71
N ALA A 59 25.01 7.29 -10.02
CA ALA A 59 26.07 7.74 -10.92
C ALA A 59 26.03 6.88 -12.18
N SER A 60 25.55 7.44 -13.29
CA SER A 60 25.98 6.95 -14.60
C SER A 60 27.48 7.21 -14.71
N ASP A 61 28.27 6.14 -14.79
CA ASP A 61 29.67 6.20 -15.21
C ASP A 61 29.72 6.77 -16.65
N PRO A 62 30.33 7.95 -16.88
CA PRO A 62 30.36 8.55 -18.21
C PRO A 62 31.09 7.70 -19.26
N ALA A 63 31.91 6.72 -18.85
CA ALA A 63 32.64 5.86 -19.78
C ALA A 63 31.81 4.67 -20.30
N ALA A 64 30.85 4.15 -19.52
CA ALA A 64 29.94 3.08 -19.94
C ALA A 64 28.76 3.60 -20.79
N ALA A 65 28.48 4.90 -20.71
CA ALA A 65 27.42 5.58 -21.46
C ALA A 65 27.66 5.61 -23.00
N SER A 66 28.89 5.38 -23.48
CA SER A 66 29.21 5.49 -24.91
C SER A 66 28.90 4.23 -25.74
N ALA A 67 28.66 3.08 -25.09
CA ALA A 67 28.30 1.83 -25.78
C ALA A 67 26.81 1.49 -25.70
N ALA A 68 26.08 1.99 -24.69
CA ALA A 68 24.64 1.77 -24.51
C ALA A 68 23.75 2.79 -25.25
N THR A 69 24.32 3.85 -25.83
CA THR A 69 23.58 4.95 -26.48
C THR A 69 23.15 4.69 -27.93
N ARG A 70 23.11 3.43 -28.40
CA ARG A 70 22.53 3.09 -29.71
C ARG A 70 21.33 2.12 -29.69
N ALA A 71 20.77 1.80 -28.53
CA ALA A 71 19.55 0.97 -28.46
C ALA A 71 18.44 1.50 -27.54
N ALA A 72 18.58 2.73 -27.00
CA ALA A 72 17.53 3.38 -26.22
C ALA A 72 16.75 4.38 -27.09
N SER A 73 15.97 3.89 -28.06
CA SER A 73 14.79 4.63 -28.52
C SER A 73 13.60 4.18 -27.68
N GLY A 74 13.64 4.50 -26.38
CA GLY A 74 12.46 4.42 -25.53
C GLY A 74 11.61 5.64 -25.82
N VAL A 75 10.68 5.53 -26.75
CA VAL A 75 9.57 6.47 -26.88
C VAL A 75 8.83 6.44 -25.54
N GLU A 76 8.61 7.58 -24.88
CA GLU A 76 7.67 7.60 -23.76
C GLU A 76 6.30 7.09 -24.27
N PRO A 77 5.73 6.03 -23.66
CA PRO A 77 4.43 5.48 -24.01
C PRO A 77 3.34 6.52 -24.18
N ALA A 78 2.33 6.20 -24.98
CA ALA A 78 1.15 7.05 -25.13
C ALA A 78 0.28 6.98 -23.86
N GLY A 79 0.61 7.80 -22.85
CA GLY A 79 -0.16 8.02 -21.62
C GLY A 79 0.40 7.34 -20.37
N GLY A 80 0.37 8.06 -19.24
CA GLY A 80 0.80 7.59 -17.93
C GLY A 80 2.27 7.89 -17.60
N LEU A 81 2.59 7.95 -16.31
CA LEU A 81 3.93 8.18 -15.77
C LEU A 81 4.60 6.83 -15.45
N GLU A 82 5.78 6.58 -16.01
CA GLU A 82 6.64 5.47 -15.58
C GLU A 82 7.23 5.82 -14.21
N THR A 83 6.88 5.06 -13.17
CA THR A 83 7.31 5.37 -11.79
C THR A 83 8.52 4.54 -11.36
N VAL A 84 8.65 3.32 -11.90
CA VAL A 84 9.78 2.41 -11.63
C VAL A 84 10.08 1.62 -12.90
N LYS A 85 11.37 1.38 -13.19
CA LYS A 85 11.83 0.47 -14.22
C LYS A 85 13.15 -0.18 -13.85
N THR A 86 13.23 -1.50 -13.96
CA THR A 86 14.44 -2.28 -13.74
C THR A 86 14.66 -3.23 -14.91
N VAL A 87 15.94 -3.47 -15.24
CA VAL A 87 16.33 -4.41 -16.30
C VAL A 87 17.41 -5.32 -15.75
N ARG A 88 17.24 -6.64 -15.90
CA ARG A 88 18.26 -7.62 -15.54
C ARG A 88 18.42 -8.69 -16.62
N PRO A 89 19.65 -9.19 -16.84
CA PRO A 89 19.86 -10.31 -17.75
C PRO A 89 19.32 -11.61 -17.15
N VAL A 90 18.85 -12.50 -18.02
CA VAL A 90 18.45 -13.88 -17.69
C VAL A 90 19.37 -14.89 -18.40
N ALA A 91 19.72 -14.61 -19.64
CA ALA A 91 20.67 -15.34 -20.48
C ALA A 91 21.25 -14.38 -21.55
N PRO A 92 22.31 -14.74 -22.29
CA PRO A 92 22.82 -13.91 -23.39
C PRO A 92 21.72 -13.66 -24.42
N GLY A 93 21.45 -12.39 -24.72
CA GLY A 93 20.36 -11.99 -25.61
C GLY A 93 18.96 -12.14 -25.01
N LEU A 94 18.82 -12.36 -23.70
CA LEU A 94 17.53 -12.44 -22.99
C LEU A 94 17.54 -11.57 -21.73
N ASP A 95 16.75 -10.51 -21.74
CA ASP A 95 16.60 -9.58 -20.62
C ASP A 95 15.17 -9.60 -20.07
N LEU A 96 15.04 -9.47 -18.76
CA LEU A 96 13.78 -9.18 -18.06
C LEU A 96 13.74 -7.70 -17.71
N THR A 97 12.68 -7.02 -18.14
CA THR A 97 12.36 -5.64 -17.77
C THR A 97 11.08 -5.62 -16.92
N SER A 98 11.17 -5.14 -15.69
CA SER A 98 10.00 -4.94 -14.81
C SER A 98 9.72 -3.44 -14.70
N PHE A 99 8.46 -3.03 -14.81
CA PHE A 99 8.10 -1.61 -14.73
C PHE A 99 6.70 -1.36 -14.16
N ASP A 100 6.58 -0.20 -13.51
CA ASP A 100 5.33 0.34 -13.00
C ASP A 100 4.93 1.56 -13.81
N ARG A 101 3.64 1.65 -14.18
CA ARG A 101 3.03 2.85 -14.76
C ARG A 101 1.88 3.33 -13.90
N TYR A 102 1.67 4.63 -13.90
CA TYR A 102 0.59 5.27 -13.18
C TYR A 102 -0.10 6.27 -14.11
N ASP A 103 -1.39 6.06 -14.38
CA ASP A 103 -2.18 6.90 -15.28
C ASP A 103 -3.49 7.33 -14.61
N ALA A 104 -4.35 8.01 -15.38
CA ALA A 104 -5.65 8.47 -14.90
C ALA A 104 -6.59 7.32 -14.48
N ASP A 105 -6.41 6.14 -15.05
CA ASP A 105 -7.22 4.95 -14.77
C ASP A 105 -6.67 4.15 -13.58
N GLY A 106 -5.37 4.25 -13.27
CA GLY A 106 -4.77 3.71 -12.06
C GLY A 106 -3.33 3.20 -12.24
N TRP A 107 -2.89 2.36 -11.30
CA TRP A 107 -1.59 1.72 -11.33
C TRP A 107 -1.57 0.50 -12.26
N LEU A 108 -0.45 0.29 -12.94
CA LEU A 108 -0.14 -0.89 -13.74
C LEU A 108 1.23 -1.43 -13.34
N ARG A 109 1.31 -2.74 -13.18
CA ARG A 109 2.57 -3.49 -13.01
C ARG A 109 2.75 -4.43 -14.19
N ALA A 110 3.93 -4.39 -14.81
CA ALA A 110 4.22 -5.22 -15.97
C ALA A 110 5.66 -5.76 -15.96
N ASP A 111 5.81 -6.94 -16.55
CA ASP A 111 7.09 -7.65 -16.70
C ASP A 111 7.24 -8.11 -18.14
N ALA A 112 8.36 -7.77 -18.77
CA ALA A 112 8.64 -8.04 -20.17
C ALA A 112 9.96 -8.82 -20.33
N LEU A 113 9.88 -10.04 -20.88
CA LEU A 113 11.04 -10.75 -21.40
C LEU A 113 11.27 -10.35 -22.85
N THR A 114 12.49 -9.92 -23.14
CA THR A 114 12.92 -9.60 -24.51
C THR A 114 14.04 -10.55 -24.93
N ALA A 115 13.81 -11.34 -25.97
CA ALA A 115 14.75 -12.32 -26.49
C ALA A 115 15.24 -11.96 -27.90
N ASP A 116 16.55 -11.97 -28.13
CA ASP A 116 17.17 -12.02 -29.46
C ASP A 116 17.27 -13.47 -29.91
N LEU A 117 16.40 -13.88 -30.82
CA LEU A 117 16.33 -15.24 -31.34
C LEU A 117 17.53 -15.60 -32.23
N THR A 118 18.36 -14.61 -32.62
CA THR A 118 19.63 -14.85 -33.31
C THR A 118 20.82 -14.99 -32.35
N GLY A 119 20.62 -14.66 -31.06
CA GLY A 119 21.63 -14.67 -30.00
C GLY A 119 21.91 -16.03 -29.35
N GLY A 120 21.36 -17.12 -29.91
CA GLY A 120 21.61 -18.49 -29.47
C GLY A 120 20.61 -19.05 -28.45
N VAL A 121 19.69 -18.24 -27.93
CA VAL A 121 18.53 -18.76 -27.18
C VAL A 121 17.60 -19.52 -28.11
N THR A 122 16.89 -20.50 -27.56
CA THR A 122 15.87 -21.23 -28.32
C THR A 122 14.54 -21.23 -27.57
N VAL A 123 13.46 -21.38 -28.31
CA VAL A 123 12.09 -21.32 -27.75
C VAL A 123 11.36 -22.61 -28.10
N ASP A 124 10.66 -23.20 -27.13
CA ASP A 124 9.87 -24.41 -27.34
C ASP A 124 8.59 -24.45 -26.49
N TYR A 125 7.66 -25.31 -26.90
CA TYR A 125 6.43 -25.60 -26.16
C TYR A 125 6.74 -26.44 -24.93
N VAL A 126 6.15 -26.04 -23.79
CA VAL A 126 6.30 -26.75 -22.52
C VAL A 126 4.93 -27.09 -21.93
N ASN A 127 4.78 -28.29 -21.38
CA ASN A 127 3.58 -28.73 -20.65
C ASN A 127 3.96 -29.81 -19.62
N SER A 128 2.95 -30.31 -18.90
CA SER A 128 3.13 -31.35 -17.89
C SER A 128 3.69 -32.69 -18.41
N GLY A 129 3.73 -32.88 -19.73
CA GLY A 129 4.00 -34.15 -20.41
C GLY A 129 2.71 -34.82 -20.90
N GLU A 130 1.56 -34.45 -20.34
CA GLU A 130 0.22 -34.89 -20.72
C GLU A 130 -0.62 -33.69 -21.16
N VAL A 131 -1.49 -33.88 -22.14
CA VAL A 131 -2.36 -32.83 -22.71
C VAL A 131 -3.50 -32.51 -21.75
N ALA A 132 -4.17 -33.53 -21.20
CA ALA A 132 -5.28 -33.37 -20.26
C ALA A 132 -4.81 -33.34 -18.79
N LYS A 133 -3.74 -32.60 -18.52
CA LYS A 133 -3.21 -32.38 -17.17
C LYS A 133 -2.58 -30.99 -17.04
N ALA A 134 -3.29 -30.11 -16.36
CA ALA A 134 -2.77 -28.81 -15.95
C ALA A 134 -1.92 -28.92 -14.67
N GLU A 135 -0.89 -28.10 -14.57
CA GLU A 135 -0.08 -27.91 -13.36
C GLU A 135 0.51 -26.49 -13.35
N PRO A 136 0.99 -25.98 -12.21
CA PRO A 136 1.71 -24.70 -12.20
C PRO A 136 2.85 -24.72 -13.21
N LEU A 137 2.96 -23.66 -14.03
CA LEU A 137 3.89 -23.60 -15.16
C LEU A 137 5.33 -23.93 -14.76
N ARG A 138 5.75 -23.49 -13.57
CA ARG A 138 7.08 -23.77 -13.01
C ARG A 138 7.43 -25.25 -12.99
N GLY A 139 6.47 -26.13 -12.70
CA GLY A 139 6.71 -27.58 -12.66
C GLY A 139 7.23 -28.12 -13.98
N ALA A 140 6.65 -27.69 -15.10
CA ALA A 140 7.07 -28.11 -16.43
C ALA A 140 8.39 -27.42 -16.86
N VAL A 141 8.53 -26.13 -16.54
CA VAL A 141 9.71 -25.31 -16.88
C VAL A 141 10.97 -25.83 -16.19
N ASP A 142 10.93 -26.08 -14.88
CA ASP A 142 12.06 -26.62 -14.11
C ASP A 142 12.46 -28.02 -14.60
N ARG A 143 11.47 -28.89 -14.90
CA ARG A 143 11.75 -30.22 -15.47
C ARG A 143 12.44 -30.14 -16.83
N SER A 144 12.04 -29.17 -17.66
CA SER A 144 12.66 -28.96 -18.97
C SER A 144 13.99 -28.20 -18.92
N ARG A 145 14.33 -27.59 -17.77
CA ARG A 145 15.51 -26.72 -17.57
C ARG A 145 15.52 -25.46 -18.45
N ALA A 146 14.34 -24.94 -18.76
CA ALA A 146 14.23 -23.61 -19.37
C ALA A 146 14.65 -22.52 -18.38
N VAL A 147 15.11 -21.39 -18.90
CA VAL A 147 15.59 -20.25 -18.11
C VAL A 147 14.54 -19.16 -17.94
N ALA A 148 13.51 -19.17 -18.77
CA ALA A 148 12.36 -18.31 -18.65
C ALA A 148 11.15 -18.92 -19.35
N ALA A 149 9.94 -18.49 -19.00
CA ALA A 149 8.71 -18.88 -19.69
C ALA A 149 7.55 -17.93 -19.38
N VAL A 150 6.53 -17.97 -20.23
CA VAL A 150 5.20 -17.45 -19.90
C VAL A 150 4.13 -18.52 -20.08
N ASN A 151 2.98 -18.36 -19.42
CA ASN A 151 1.83 -19.23 -19.64
C ASN A 151 1.34 -19.14 -21.09
N GLY A 152 0.71 -20.21 -21.55
CA GLY A 152 0.27 -20.34 -22.94
C GLY A 152 -1.23 -20.11 -23.11
N ASP A 153 -1.89 -21.13 -23.60
CA ASP A 153 -3.16 -21.06 -24.29
C ASP A 153 -4.38 -21.10 -23.35
N PHE A 154 -5.54 -20.72 -23.89
CA PHE A 154 -6.84 -20.95 -23.26
C PHE A 154 -7.12 -22.46 -23.15
N PHE A 155 -7.92 -22.87 -22.16
CA PHE A 155 -8.11 -24.28 -21.87
C PHE A 155 -9.46 -24.63 -21.26
N ASP A 156 -9.78 -25.92 -21.27
CA ASP A 156 -10.98 -26.49 -20.63
C ASP A 156 -10.81 -26.55 -19.11
N ILE A 157 -10.73 -25.36 -18.50
CA ILE A 157 -10.28 -25.10 -17.12
C ILE A 157 -11.05 -25.83 -16.03
N ASN A 158 -12.35 -26.06 -16.24
CA ASN A 158 -13.21 -26.74 -15.27
C ASN A 158 -13.35 -28.25 -15.53
N ASN A 159 -12.61 -28.81 -16.49
CA ASN A 159 -12.72 -30.23 -16.86
C ASN A 159 -11.35 -30.86 -17.15
N SER A 160 -11.00 -31.08 -18.42
CA SER A 160 -9.81 -31.86 -18.81
C SER A 160 -8.51 -31.13 -18.55
N GLY A 161 -8.54 -29.79 -18.42
CA GLY A 161 -7.33 -29.00 -18.35
C GLY A 161 -6.57 -28.95 -19.68
N ALA A 162 -7.11 -29.47 -20.78
CA ALA A 162 -6.45 -29.46 -22.09
C ALA A 162 -6.57 -28.09 -22.78
N ALA A 163 -5.50 -27.65 -23.43
CA ALA A 163 -5.48 -26.39 -24.15
C ALA A 163 -6.29 -26.46 -25.47
N GLN A 164 -6.86 -25.32 -25.86
CA GLN A 164 -7.83 -25.24 -26.95
C GLN A 164 -7.20 -25.08 -28.33
N GLY A 165 -6.05 -24.43 -28.43
CA GLY A 165 -5.31 -24.19 -29.66
C GLY A 165 -4.19 -25.21 -29.92
N ILE A 166 -3.36 -24.88 -30.90
CA ILE A 166 -2.26 -25.75 -31.35
C ILE A 166 -1.17 -25.89 -30.28
N GLY A 167 -0.60 -27.09 -30.17
CA GLY A 167 0.67 -27.33 -29.48
C GLY A 167 1.65 -28.05 -30.40
N VAL A 168 2.81 -27.45 -30.67
CA VAL A 168 3.92 -28.09 -31.41
C VAL A 168 5.17 -28.01 -30.56
N ARG A 169 5.83 -29.15 -30.32
CA ARG A 169 7.05 -29.25 -29.51
C ARG A 169 8.13 -29.97 -30.31
N GLY A 170 9.30 -29.34 -30.48
CA GLY A 170 10.39 -29.93 -31.25
C GLY A 170 10.03 -30.33 -32.69
N GLY A 171 9.03 -29.66 -33.29
CA GLY A 171 8.48 -29.95 -34.62
C GLY A 171 7.38 -31.01 -34.64
N GLU A 172 7.09 -31.66 -33.52
CA GLU A 172 6.03 -32.68 -33.40
C GLU A 172 4.72 -32.09 -32.89
N LEU A 173 3.61 -32.57 -33.43
CA LEU A 173 2.27 -32.17 -32.97
C LEU A 173 1.98 -32.78 -31.60
N VAL A 174 1.69 -31.93 -30.62
CA VAL A 174 1.25 -32.33 -29.27
C VAL A 174 -0.27 -32.40 -29.21
N GLN A 175 -0.94 -31.38 -29.75
CA GLN A 175 -2.40 -31.27 -29.84
C GLN A 175 -2.81 -30.37 -31.03
N SER A 176 -3.94 -30.66 -31.65
CA SER A 176 -4.56 -29.81 -32.67
C SER A 176 -5.41 -28.69 -32.04
N PRO A 177 -5.64 -27.56 -32.73
CA PRO A 177 -6.63 -26.59 -32.29
C PRO A 177 -8.07 -27.12 -32.41
N VAL A 178 -8.95 -26.67 -31.52
CA VAL A 178 -10.40 -26.76 -31.66
C VAL A 178 -10.91 -25.64 -32.58
N ALA A 179 -12.17 -25.74 -33.01
CA ALA A 179 -12.77 -24.73 -33.88
C ALA A 179 -12.71 -23.33 -33.24
N GLY A 180 -12.18 -22.34 -33.96
CA GLY A 180 -12.04 -20.95 -33.49
C GLY A 180 -10.71 -20.61 -32.80
N HIS A 181 -9.84 -21.59 -32.53
CA HIS A 181 -8.59 -21.39 -31.77
C HIS A 181 -7.32 -21.64 -32.62
N THR A 182 -7.32 -21.14 -33.86
CA THR A 182 -6.23 -21.40 -34.82
C THR A 182 -5.08 -20.41 -34.76
N ASN A 183 -5.25 -19.25 -34.11
CA ASN A 183 -4.17 -18.28 -33.95
C ASN A 183 -3.08 -18.84 -33.02
N ALA A 184 -1.83 -18.64 -33.39
CA ALA A 184 -0.70 -19.19 -32.67
C ALA A 184 0.52 -18.25 -32.70
N VAL A 185 1.25 -18.27 -31.60
CA VAL A 185 2.64 -17.83 -31.54
C VAL A 185 3.48 -19.00 -32.00
N ALA A 186 4.27 -18.79 -33.05
CA ALA A 186 5.04 -19.85 -33.69
C ALA A 186 6.51 -19.47 -33.85
N ILE A 187 7.36 -20.49 -33.73
CA ILE A 187 8.79 -20.44 -34.04
C ILE A 187 9.00 -21.36 -35.25
N SER A 188 9.53 -20.81 -36.32
CA SER A 188 9.86 -21.56 -37.53
C SER A 188 11.09 -22.46 -37.32
N ALA A 189 11.34 -23.37 -38.25
CA ALA A 189 12.49 -24.27 -38.19
C ALA A 189 13.85 -23.53 -38.22
N ASP A 190 13.90 -22.35 -38.83
CA ASP A 190 15.06 -21.43 -38.84
C ASP A 190 15.16 -20.54 -37.58
N GLY A 191 14.23 -20.69 -36.62
CA GLY A 191 14.28 -20.00 -35.33
C GLY A 191 13.69 -18.59 -35.33
N LEU A 192 12.99 -18.18 -36.39
CA LEU A 192 12.30 -16.90 -36.45
C LEU A 192 10.91 -16.98 -35.83
N GLY A 193 10.51 -15.90 -35.18
CA GLY A 193 9.22 -15.76 -34.54
C GLY A 193 8.14 -15.17 -35.44
N ARG A 194 6.92 -15.68 -35.34
CA ARG A 194 5.76 -15.23 -36.12
C ARG A 194 4.44 -15.44 -35.38
N VAL A 195 3.46 -14.56 -35.63
CA VAL A 195 2.06 -14.76 -35.25
C VAL A 195 1.29 -15.18 -36.50
N ILE A 196 0.80 -16.41 -36.52
CA ILE A 196 0.15 -17.02 -37.69
C ILE A 196 -1.07 -17.85 -37.29
N GLN A 197 -1.86 -18.29 -38.27
CA GLN A 197 -2.83 -19.35 -38.06
C GLN A 197 -2.20 -20.71 -38.31
N VAL A 198 -2.46 -21.68 -37.45
CA VAL A 198 -2.06 -23.08 -37.60
C VAL A 198 -3.31 -23.95 -37.46
N ASN A 199 -3.67 -24.63 -38.54
CA ASN A 199 -4.78 -25.58 -38.60
C ASN A 199 -4.29 -27.01 -38.40
N PHE A 200 -5.21 -27.97 -38.40
CA PHE A 200 -4.91 -29.39 -38.39
C PHE A 200 -5.29 -30.02 -39.73
N ASP A 201 -4.41 -30.85 -40.27
CA ASP A 201 -4.62 -31.62 -41.49
C ASP A 201 -4.36 -33.09 -41.15
N GLY A 202 -5.41 -33.91 -41.18
CA GLY A 202 -5.34 -35.30 -40.73
C GLY A 202 -6.30 -36.21 -41.50
N THR A 203 -5.86 -37.44 -41.77
CA THR A 203 -6.64 -38.46 -42.47
C THR A 203 -6.33 -39.84 -41.88
N ALA A 204 -7.37 -40.62 -41.64
CA ALA A 204 -7.25 -42.06 -41.40
C ALA A 204 -7.69 -42.83 -42.65
N THR A 205 -6.90 -43.79 -43.10
CA THR A 205 -7.27 -44.67 -44.21
C THR A 205 -7.83 -45.96 -43.64
N LEU A 206 -9.15 -46.13 -43.75
CA LEU A 206 -9.87 -47.33 -43.34
C LEU A 206 -9.97 -48.29 -44.53
N PRO A 207 -10.35 -49.57 -44.33
CA PRO A 207 -10.63 -50.49 -45.43
C PRO A 207 -11.71 -50.01 -46.41
N THR A 208 -12.62 -49.15 -45.94
CA THR A 208 -13.69 -48.54 -46.74
C THR A 208 -13.26 -47.29 -47.50
N GLY A 209 -12.04 -46.76 -47.25
CA GLY A 209 -11.51 -45.55 -47.84
C GLY A 209 -10.99 -44.54 -46.80
N PRO A 210 -10.45 -43.40 -47.25
CA PRO A 210 -9.97 -42.34 -46.37
C PRO A 210 -11.12 -41.59 -45.70
N VAL A 211 -10.95 -41.28 -44.41
CA VAL A 211 -11.83 -40.42 -43.61
C VAL A 211 -11.02 -39.28 -42.98
N PRO A 212 -11.57 -38.05 -42.91
CA PRO A 212 -10.87 -36.93 -42.32
C PRO A 212 -10.78 -37.10 -40.79
N LEU A 213 -9.62 -36.76 -40.24
CA LEU A 213 -9.45 -36.56 -38.80
C LEU A 213 -9.66 -35.08 -38.51
N THR A 214 -10.51 -34.78 -37.54
CA THR A 214 -10.83 -33.40 -37.18
C THR A 214 -9.93 -32.90 -36.05
N GLN A 215 -9.50 -33.78 -35.14
CA GLN A 215 -8.66 -33.43 -33.99
C GLN A 215 -7.55 -34.43 -33.70
N PHE A 216 -6.52 -33.96 -33.01
CA PHE A 216 -5.40 -34.70 -32.45
C PHE A 216 -5.25 -34.32 -30.96
N ASN A 217 -5.38 -35.29 -30.06
CA ASN A 217 -5.37 -35.12 -28.60
C ASN A 217 -6.23 -33.93 -28.11
N ASN A 218 -7.41 -33.70 -28.69
CA ASN A 218 -8.27 -32.57 -28.31
C ASN A 218 -9.76 -32.88 -28.52
N MET A 219 -10.63 -31.94 -28.16
CA MET A 219 -12.09 -32.05 -28.22
C MET A 219 -12.59 -32.29 -29.66
N VAL A 220 -13.24 -33.43 -29.89
CA VAL A 220 -13.68 -33.85 -31.22
C VAL A 220 -14.86 -33.01 -31.70
N GLN A 221 -14.71 -32.42 -32.90
CA GLN A 221 -15.77 -31.70 -33.58
C GLN A 221 -17.02 -32.56 -33.76
N THR A 222 -18.19 -31.92 -33.76
CA THR A 222 -19.45 -32.56 -34.12
C THR A 222 -19.28 -33.30 -35.45
N ASN A 223 -19.77 -34.54 -35.52
CA ASN A 223 -19.67 -35.42 -36.70
C ASN A 223 -18.24 -35.88 -37.08
N GLY A 224 -17.22 -35.53 -36.28
CA GLY A 224 -15.81 -35.76 -36.57
C GLY A 224 -15.21 -37.05 -35.98
N ILE A 225 -13.92 -37.25 -36.28
CA ILE A 225 -13.08 -38.31 -35.71
C ILE A 225 -11.82 -37.65 -35.13
N GLY A 226 -11.58 -37.86 -33.84
CA GLY A 226 -10.36 -37.46 -33.16
C GLY A 226 -9.33 -38.58 -33.11
N LEU A 227 -8.05 -38.24 -33.13
CA LEU A 227 -6.94 -39.16 -32.92
C LEU A 227 -6.32 -38.87 -31.55
N PHE A 228 -6.24 -39.87 -30.68
CA PHE A 228 -5.63 -39.77 -29.35
C PHE A 228 -4.40 -40.68 -29.24
N THR A 229 -3.40 -40.19 -28.54
CA THR A 229 -2.09 -40.84 -28.33
C THR A 229 -1.80 -40.90 -26.83
N PRO A 230 -0.72 -41.56 -26.38
CA PRO A 230 -0.32 -41.54 -24.97
C PRO A 230 -0.17 -40.13 -24.37
N LEU A 231 0.08 -39.12 -25.21
CA LEU A 231 0.16 -37.71 -24.77
C LEU A 231 -1.16 -37.20 -24.19
N TRP A 232 -2.32 -37.81 -24.46
CA TRP A 232 -3.58 -37.38 -23.84
C TRP A 232 -3.53 -37.43 -22.31
N GLY A 233 -2.83 -38.41 -21.74
CA GLY A 233 -2.81 -38.66 -20.30
C GLY A 233 -3.94 -39.58 -19.85
N THR A 234 -4.33 -39.44 -18.58
CA THR A 234 -5.29 -40.34 -17.93
C THR A 234 -6.74 -39.84 -17.89
N TYR A 235 -6.98 -38.59 -18.29
CA TYR A 235 -8.31 -37.99 -18.21
C TYR A 235 -9.33 -38.74 -19.10
N PRO A 236 -10.59 -38.93 -18.65
CA PRO A 236 -11.59 -39.66 -19.42
C PRO A 236 -11.87 -39.01 -20.79
N ARG A 237 -11.83 -39.80 -21.88
CA ARG A 237 -12.03 -39.29 -23.25
C ARG A 237 -13.49 -38.99 -23.58
N GLU A 238 -14.42 -39.36 -22.71
CA GLU A 238 -15.85 -39.01 -22.79
C GLU A 238 -16.04 -37.50 -22.92
N ARG A 239 -15.19 -36.70 -22.25
CA ARG A 239 -15.23 -35.24 -22.37
C ARG A 239 -15.00 -34.76 -23.80
N ALA A 240 -14.12 -35.42 -24.56
CA ALA A 240 -13.81 -35.05 -25.93
C ALA A 240 -14.95 -35.26 -26.93
N VAL A 241 -15.94 -36.07 -26.56
CA VAL A 241 -17.16 -36.32 -27.35
C VAL A 241 -18.42 -35.89 -26.60
N ALA A 242 -18.29 -34.97 -25.64
CA ALA A 242 -19.41 -34.52 -24.83
C ALA A 242 -20.58 -34.00 -25.71
N GLY A 243 -21.79 -34.50 -25.40
CA GLY A 243 -23.02 -34.19 -26.15
C GLY A 243 -23.23 -35.00 -27.43
N ALA A 244 -22.34 -35.94 -27.77
CA ALA A 244 -22.57 -36.89 -28.87
C ALA A 244 -23.73 -37.84 -28.56
N GLN A 245 -24.52 -38.18 -29.57
CA GLN A 245 -25.56 -39.20 -29.47
C GLN A 245 -25.00 -40.60 -29.76
N ARG A 246 -23.95 -40.67 -30.58
CA ARG A 246 -23.24 -41.91 -30.92
C ARG A 246 -21.74 -41.72 -30.76
N VAL A 247 -21.08 -42.71 -30.17
CA VAL A 247 -19.64 -42.73 -29.92
C VAL A 247 -19.07 -44.07 -30.37
N ALA A 248 -17.89 -44.05 -30.98
CA ALA A 248 -17.11 -45.25 -31.23
C ALA A 248 -15.63 -44.99 -30.92
N GLU A 249 -15.00 -45.86 -30.15
CA GLU A 249 -13.55 -45.80 -29.87
C GLU A 249 -12.87 -47.01 -30.50
N VAL A 250 -11.83 -46.75 -31.31
CA VAL A 250 -11.07 -47.78 -32.04
C VAL A 250 -9.61 -47.67 -31.66
N THR A 251 -9.09 -48.73 -31.04
CA THR A 251 -7.68 -48.84 -30.68
C THR A 251 -6.90 -49.43 -31.85
N VAL A 252 -5.81 -48.79 -32.26
CA VAL A 252 -4.94 -49.20 -33.36
C VAL A 252 -3.53 -49.43 -32.82
N VAL A 253 -2.99 -50.62 -33.07
CA VAL A 253 -1.63 -51.05 -32.68
C VAL A 253 -0.94 -51.58 -33.94
N ASP A 254 0.27 -51.11 -34.23
CA ASP A 254 1.05 -51.49 -35.42
C ASP A 254 0.26 -51.40 -36.74
N GLY A 255 -0.57 -50.35 -36.87
CA GLY A 255 -1.40 -50.11 -38.06
C GLY A 255 -2.59 -51.08 -38.22
N ARG A 256 -2.96 -51.79 -37.16
CA ARG A 256 -4.12 -52.70 -37.14
C ARG A 256 -5.06 -52.41 -35.99
N VAL A 257 -6.36 -52.56 -36.26
CA VAL A 257 -7.39 -52.45 -35.21
C VAL A 257 -7.19 -53.55 -34.18
N ALA A 258 -7.10 -53.19 -32.91
CA ALA A 258 -7.03 -54.10 -31.77
C ALA A 258 -8.41 -54.26 -31.12
N THR A 259 -9.11 -53.15 -30.86
CA THR A 259 -10.43 -53.14 -30.22
C THR A 259 -11.34 -52.08 -30.85
N VAL A 260 -12.64 -52.33 -30.83
CA VAL A 260 -13.69 -51.37 -31.21
C VAL A 260 -14.75 -51.39 -30.10
N THR A 261 -15.08 -50.24 -29.55
CA THR A 261 -16.09 -50.07 -28.50
C THR A 261 -17.07 -48.96 -28.85
N THR A 262 -18.28 -49.01 -28.28
CA THR A 262 -19.34 -47.99 -28.50
C THR A 262 -19.38 -46.91 -27.42
N ALA A 263 -18.35 -46.87 -26.57
CA ALA A 263 -18.15 -45.87 -25.53
C ALA A 263 -16.70 -45.37 -25.59
N ALA A 264 -16.50 -44.09 -25.26
CA ALA A 264 -15.16 -43.55 -25.07
C ALA A 264 -14.51 -44.21 -23.85
N GLY A 265 -13.21 -44.45 -23.93
CA GLY A 265 -12.44 -45.04 -22.86
C GLY A 265 -11.89 -44.01 -21.88
N ALA A 266 -11.47 -44.51 -20.72
CA ALA A 266 -10.79 -43.73 -19.70
C ALA A 266 -9.38 -44.28 -19.44
N GLY A 267 -8.54 -43.49 -18.76
CA GLY A 267 -7.20 -43.89 -18.38
C GLY A 267 -6.16 -43.79 -19.51
N PRO A 268 -4.90 -44.18 -19.20
CA PRO A 268 -3.76 -43.97 -20.09
C PRO A 268 -3.85 -44.82 -21.35
N ILE A 269 -3.43 -44.24 -22.48
CA ILE A 269 -3.25 -44.97 -23.74
C ILE A 269 -1.85 -45.61 -23.73
N PRO A 270 -1.71 -46.93 -23.93
CA PRO A 270 -0.41 -47.60 -23.93
C PRO A 270 0.55 -47.06 -25.01
N ALA A 271 1.85 -47.10 -24.74
CA ALA A 271 2.86 -46.74 -25.73
C ALA A 271 2.74 -47.61 -27.00
N GLY A 272 2.89 -46.99 -28.19
CA GLY A 272 2.69 -47.65 -29.48
C GLY A 272 1.22 -47.78 -29.92
N THR A 273 0.28 -47.35 -29.07
CA THR A 273 -1.15 -47.40 -29.37
C THR A 273 -1.69 -46.03 -29.79
N THR A 274 -2.54 -46.02 -30.81
CA THR A 274 -3.33 -44.85 -31.22
C THR A 274 -4.81 -45.17 -31.05
N VAL A 275 -5.61 -44.19 -30.65
CA VAL A 275 -7.06 -44.31 -30.52
C VAL A 275 -7.73 -43.39 -31.53
N LEU A 276 -8.64 -43.92 -32.34
CA LEU A 276 -9.59 -43.13 -33.13
C LEU A 276 -10.91 -43.05 -32.38
N LEU A 277 -11.35 -41.83 -32.06
CA LEU A 277 -12.56 -41.56 -31.32
C LEU A 277 -13.56 -40.82 -32.21
N GLY A 278 -14.60 -41.52 -32.64
CA GLY A 278 -15.65 -41.01 -33.51
C GLY A 278 -16.80 -40.41 -32.73
N ARG A 279 -17.31 -39.29 -33.24
CA ARG A 279 -18.51 -38.60 -32.74
C ARG A 279 -19.60 -38.59 -33.82
N ASP A 280 -20.79 -39.03 -33.46
CA ASP A 280 -21.98 -39.03 -34.32
C ASP A 280 -21.70 -39.71 -35.67
N THR A 281 -21.73 -39.01 -36.80
CA THR A 281 -21.39 -39.64 -38.11
C THR A 281 -19.95 -40.16 -38.18
N GLY A 282 -19.02 -39.56 -37.42
CA GLY A 282 -17.66 -40.09 -37.28
C GLY A 282 -17.62 -41.41 -36.51
N ALA A 283 -18.54 -41.62 -35.56
CA ALA A 283 -18.71 -42.92 -34.91
C ALA A 283 -19.25 -43.96 -35.90
N ASP A 284 -20.23 -43.57 -36.72
CA ASP A 284 -20.80 -44.43 -37.76
C ASP A 284 -19.74 -44.89 -38.77
N ALA A 285 -18.79 -44.02 -39.12
CA ALA A 285 -17.65 -44.35 -40.01
C ALA A 285 -16.67 -45.37 -39.40
N LEU A 286 -16.55 -45.40 -38.07
CA LEU A 286 -15.67 -46.33 -37.34
C LEU A 286 -16.36 -47.64 -36.94
N ALA A 287 -17.69 -47.65 -36.84
CA ALA A 287 -18.47 -48.78 -36.31
C ALA A 287 -18.32 -50.09 -37.12
N GLY A 288 -17.94 -50.00 -38.40
CA GLY A 288 -17.74 -51.17 -39.27
C GLY A 288 -16.39 -51.87 -39.14
N LEU A 289 -15.45 -51.31 -38.37
CA LEU A 289 -14.11 -51.86 -38.19
C LEU A 289 -14.12 -53.10 -37.30
N ARG A 290 -13.23 -54.05 -37.59
CA ARG A 290 -13.03 -55.28 -36.82
C ARG A 290 -11.58 -55.43 -36.40
N PRO A 291 -11.29 -56.12 -35.28
CA PRO A 291 -9.93 -56.49 -34.93
C PRO A 291 -9.18 -57.14 -36.11
N GLY A 292 -7.97 -56.64 -36.39
CA GLY A 292 -7.12 -57.07 -37.50
C GLY A 292 -7.20 -56.20 -38.77
N ASP A 293 -8.25 -55.39 -38.94
CA ASP A 293 -8.40 -54.49 -40.08
C ASP A 293 -7.23 -53.50 -40.14
N ALA A 294 -6.71 -53.24 -41.35
CA ALA A 294 -5.60 -52.31 -41.56
C ALA A 294 -6.09 -50.86 -41.49
N VAL A 295 -5.43 -50.05 -40.67
CA VAL A 295 -5.70 -48.62 -40.52
C VAL A 295 -4.37 -47.87 -40.51
N SER A 296 -4.21 -46.92 -41.43
CA SER A 296 -3.08 -45.98 -41.41
C SER A 296 -3.57 -44.57 -41.10
N VAL A 297 -2.75 -43.79 -40.40
CA VAL A 297 -3.05 -42.40 -40.05
C VAL A 297 -1.94 -41.51 -40.58
N ALA A 298 -2.32 -40.37 -41.16
CA ALA A 298 -1.41 -39.32 -41.56
C ALA A 298 -1.94 -38.00 -41.00
N TYR A 299 -1.07 -37.22 -40.35
CA TYR A 299 -1.45 -35.95 -39.76
C TYR A 299 -0.28 -34.99 -39.69
N ARG A 300 -0.58 -33.69 -39.69
CA ARG A 300 0.40 -32.62 -39.49
C ARG A 300 -0.26 -31.32 -39.01
N PRO A 301 0.48 -30.44 -38.32
CA PRO A 301 0.07 -29.04 -38.23
C PRO A 301 0.14 -28.41 -39.62
N LYS A 302 -0.85 -27.57 -39.96
CA LYS A 302 -0.93 -26.85 -41.23
C LYS A 302 -0.87 -25.35 -40.97
N ALA A 303 0.35 -24.81 -41.03
CA ALA A 303 0.58 -23.37 -40.96
C ALA A 303 -0.06 -22.66 -42.16
N SER A 304 -0.58 -21.45 -41.94
CA SER A 304 -1.21 -20.62 -42.97
C SER A 304 -0.24 -20.11 -44.05
N ASP A 305 1.06 -20.14 -43.77
CA ASP A 305 2.14 -19.81 -44.70
C ASP A 305 2.89 -21.05 -45.22
N ASP A 306 2.36 -22.26 -44.97
CA ASP A 306 2.95 -23.56 -45.29
C ASP A 306 4.37 -23.80 -44.73
N GLY A 307 4.84 -22.96 -43.82
CA GLY A 307 6.17 -23.07 -43.23
C GLY A 307 6.28 -24.20 -42.20
N THR A 308 7.45 -24.81 -42.11
CA THR A 308 7.76 -25.80 -41.06
C THR A 308 7.89 -25.12 -39.70
N LEU A 309 7.23 -25.68 -38.69
CA LEU A 309 7.21 -25.18 -37.32
C LEU A 309 8.17 -26.01 -36.46
N ARG A 310 8.97 -25.33 -35.64
CA ARG A 310 9.70 -25.97 -34.54
C ARG A 310 8.87 -25.99 -33.27
N ALA A 311 8.23 -24.86 -32.95
CA ALA A 311 7.38 -24.73 -31.78
C ALA A 311 6.16 -23.87 -32.11
N ALA A 312 5.04 -24.16 -31.46
CA ALA A 312 3.85 -23.32 -31.54
C ALA A 312 2.99 -23.50 -30.30
N VAL A 313 2.43 -22.38 -29.81
CA VAL A 313 1.40 -22.36 -28.77
C VAL A 313 0.21 -21.55 -29.26
N GLY A 314 -1.00 -22.07 -29.03
CA GLY A 314 -2.24 -21.38 -29.34
C GLY A 314 -2.45 -20.11 -28.52
N GLY A 315 -3.33 -19.24 -29.00
CA GLY A 315 -3.76 -18.05 -28.29
C GLY A 315 -5.08 -17.50 -28.82
N GLY A 316 -5.44 -16.31 -28.37
CA GLY A 316 -6.71 -15.66 -28.66
C GLY A 316 -6.61 -14.65 -29.80
N ASN A 317 -6.93 -13.40 -29.48
CA ASN A 317 -6.95 -12.31 -30.47
C ASN A 317 -5.53 -11.85 -30.85
N VAL A 318 -5.36 -11.49 -32.12
CA VAL A 318 -4.18 -10.76 -32.60
C VAL A 318 -4.29 -9.32 -32.11
N LEU A 319 -3.30 -8.88 -31.33
CA LEU A 319 -3.25 -7.56 -30.70
C LEU A 319 -2.59 -6.50 -31.59
N VAL A 320 -1.57 -6.91 -32.35
CA VAL A 320 -0.85 -6.05 -33.30
C VAL A 320 -0.70 -6.83 -34.60
N ARG A 321 -1.02 -6.19 -35.72
CA ARG A 321 -0.83 -6.72 -37.08
C ARG A 321 -0.15 -5.66 -37.92
N ASP A 322 0.98 -6.02 -38.51
CA ASP A 322 1.75 -5.12 -39.37
C ASP A 322 2.03 -3.76 -38.72
N GLY A 323 2.43 -3.78 -37.45
CA GLY A 323 2.69 -2.59 -36.63
C GLY A 323 1.45 -1.80 -36.19
N ALA A 324 0.26 -2.18 -36.67
CA ALA A 324 -1.00 -1.54 -36.29
C ALA A 324 -1.68 -2.26 -35.13
N VAL A 325 -1.96 -1.51 -34.06
CA VAL A 325 -2.73 -1.99 -32.90
C VAL A 325 -4.17 -2.30 -33.34
N GLN A 326 -4.65 -3.48 -32.97
CA GLN A 326 -6.02 -3.91 -33.28
C GLN A 326 -6.99 -3.42 -32.21
N SER A 327 -8.15 -2.93 -32.64
CA SER A 327 -9.24 -2.57 -31.72
C SER A 327 -10.05 -3.81 -31.37
N ILE A 328 -10.01 -4.22 -30.11
CA ILE A 328 -10.78 -5.35 -29.59
C ILE A 328 -11.94 -4.82 -28.74
N ALA A 329 -13.16 -5.28 -29.00
CA ALA A 329 -14.38 -4.76 -28.36
C ALA A 329 -14.50 -5.10 -26.86
N ASP A 330 -13.71 -6.06 -26.37
CA ASP A 330 -13.67 -6.43 -24.95
C ASP A 330 -13.00 -5.32 -24.11
N ALA A 331 -13.82 -4.64 -23.30
CA ALA A 331 -13.39 -3.58 -22.38
C ALA A 331 -13.03 -4.10 -20.98
N SER A 332 -12.96 -5.41 -20.76
CA SER A 332 -12.62 -5.96 -19.45
C SER A 332 -11.15 -5.73 -19.08
N LEU A 333 -10.94 -5.13 -17.92
CA LEU A 333 -9.63 -5.07 -17.27
C LEU A 333 -9.33 -6.42 -16.62
N ALA A 334 -8.20 -7.01 -16.98
CA ALA A 334 -7.75 -8.26 -16.40
C ALA A 334 -6.21 -8.33 -16.40
N PRO A 335 -5.61 -9.22 -15.61
CA PRO A 335 -4.26 -9.67 -15.86
C PRO A 335 -4.17 -10.26 -17.27
N ARG A 336 -3.11 -9.95 -18.02
CA ARG A 336 -2.95 -10.40 -19.41
C ARG A 336 -1.53 -10.90 -19.65
N THR A 337 -1.42 -11.89 -20.52
CA THR A 337 -0.15 -12.36 -21.09
C THR A 337 -0.21 -12.19 -22.60
N ALA A 338 0.86 -11.70 -23.22
CA ALA A 338 0.97 -11.62 -24.67
C ALA A 338 2.38 -11.93 -25.14
N VAL A 339 2.48 -12.35 -26.40
CA VAL A 339 3.76 -12.56 -27.07
C VAL A 339 3.74 -11.93 -28.44
N GLY A 340 4.84 -11.30 -28.83
CA GLY A 340 4.97 -10.62 -30.11
C GLY A 340 6.40 -10.60 -30.62
N PHE A 341 6.54 -10.15 -31.87
CA PHE A 341 7.81 -10.18 -32.59
C PHE A 341 8.03 -8.89 -33.37
N THR A 342 9.30 -8.53 -33.58
CA THR A 342 9.70 -7.48 -34.54
C THR A 342 9.37 -7.86 -35.98
N ALA A 343 9.40 -6.88 -36.88
CA ALA A 343 9.02 -7.08 -38.29
C ALA A 343 9.85 -8.16 -39.01
N ASP A 344 11.11 -8.35 -38.60
CA ASP A 344 12.00 -9.38 -39.14
C ASP A 344 11.92 -10.73 -38.40
N GLY A 345 11.07 -10.84 -37.38
CA GLY A 345 10.90 -12.04 -36.57
C GLY A 345 12.09 -12.41 -35.68
N LYS A 346 13.14 -11.57 -35.62
CA LYS A 346 14.39 -11.90 -34.91
C LYS A 346 14.34 -11.59 -33.42
N ARG A 347 13.47 -10.68 -32.99
CA ARG A 347 13.31 -10.33 -31.58
C ARG A 347 11.91 -10.67 -31.12
N MET A 348 11.84 -11.35 -29.98
CA MET A 348 10.62 -11.79 -29.33
C MET A 348 10.40 -10.99 -28.05
N ILE A 349 9.15 -10.62 -27.78
CA ILE A 349 8.72 -9.91 -26.58
C ILE A 349 7.62 -10.77 -25.93
N MET A 350 7.82 -11.18 -24.69
CA MET A 350 6.77 -11.79 -23.86
C MET A 350 6.43 -10.81 -22.74
N LEU A 351 5.17 -10.40 -22.64
CA LEU A 351 4.72 -9.39 -21.68
C LEU A 351 3.63 -9.99 -20.79
N THR A 352 3.78 -9.82 -19.49
CA THR A 352 2.70 -10.00 -18.51
C THR A 352 2.35 -8.66 -17.89
N VAL A 353 1.05 -8.40 -17.74
CA VAL A 353 0.52 -7.26 -16.97
C VAL A 353 -0.34 -7.85 -15.86
N ASP A 354 -0.01 -7.53 -14.61
CA ASP A 354 -0.78 -7.99 -13.46
C ASP A 354 -2.15 -7.30 -13.40
N GLY A 355 -3.11 -7.83 -12.65
CA GLY A 355 -4.45 -7.26 -12.56
C GLY A 355 -5.24 -7.81 -11.38
N ARG A 356 -6.42 -7.23 -11.12
CA ARG A 356 -7.30 -7.58 -9.97
C ARG A 356 -6.63 -7.40 -8.60
N GLN A 357 -5.67 -6.49 -8.53
CA GLN A 357 -4.94 -6.17 -7.31
C GLN A 357 -4.80 -4.65 -7.19
N VAL A 358 -4.66 -4.14 -5.96
CA VAL A 358 -4.51 -2.69 -5.72
C VAL A 358 -3.31 -2.13 -6.49
N ASP A 359 -2.23 -2.92 -6.57
CA ASP A 359 -0.98 -2.52 -7.24
C ASP A 359 -1.04 -2.54 -8.77
N SER A 360 -2.08 -3.13 -9.36
CA SER A 360 -2.29 -3.18 -10.81
C SER A 360 -3.75 -3.41 -11.17
N ARG A 361 -4.37 -2.45 -11.88
CA ARG A 361 -5.76 -2.55 -12.36
C ARG A 361 -5.95 -3.61 -13.44
N GLY A 362 -4.88 -4.05 -14.09
CA GLY A 362 -4.93 -4.86 -15.30
C GLY A 362 -5.23 -4.04 -16.55
N VAL A 363 -5.28 -4.69 -17.71
CA VAL A 363 -5.46 -4.01 -18.99
C VAL A 363 -6.52 -4.69 -19.85
N THR A 364 -7.17 -3.88 -20.68
CA THR A 364 -7.93 -4.34 -21.83
C THR A 364 -6.97 -4.94 -22.87
N GLN A 365 -7.50 -5.75 -23.78
CA GLN A 365 -6.69 -6.31 -24.87
C GLN A 365 -6.16 -5.21 -25.81
N THR A 366 -6.91 -4.13 -26.01
CA THR A 366 -6.46 -3.00 -26.83
C THR A 366 -5.30 -2.25 -26.17
N GLU A 367 -5.35 -2.00 -24.86
CA GLU A 367 -4.22 -1.44 -24.10
C GLU A 367 -3.01 -2.38 -24.16
N MET A 368 -3.20 -3.69 -24.00
CA MET A 368 -2.13 -4.68 -24.15
C MET A 368 -1.48 -4.61 -25.54
N GLY A 369 -2.27 -4.45 -26.60
CA GLY A 369 -1.75 -4.25 -27.96
C GLY A 369 -0.94 -2.97 -28.12
N ARG A 370 -1.35 -1.87 -27.49
CA ARG A 370 -0.56 -0.62 -27.45
C ARG A 370 0.78 -0.84 -26.75
N MET A 371 0.77 -1.46 -25.58
CA MET A 371 2.00 -1.78 -24.82
C MET A 371 2.95 -2.68 -25.62
N MET A 372 2.43 -3.69 -26.32
CA MET A 372 3.25 -4.54 -27.20
C MET A 372 3.87 -3.74 -28.35
N ALA A 373 3.10 -2.86 -29.01
CA ALA A 373 3.61 -2.01 -30.08
C ALA A 373 4.68 -1.03 -29.58
N GLU A 374 4.50 -0.44 -28.39
CA GLU A 374 5.49 0.43 -27.73
C GLU A 374 6.80 -0.29 -27.43
N LEU A 375 6.74 -1.57 -27.06
CA LEU A 375 7.93 -2.41 -26.87
C LEU A 375 8.58 -2.85 -28.19
N GLY A 376 8.00 -2.50 -29.34
CA GLY A 376 8.54 -2.75 -30.68
C GLY A 376 7.94 -3.98 -31.38
N ALA A 377 6.83 -4.53 -30.89
CA ALA A 377 6.16 -5.63 -31.58
C ALA A 377 5.50 -5.16 -32.88
N TRP A 378 5.87 -5.77 -33.99
CA TRP A 378 5.21 -5.62 -35.29
C TRP A 378 4.00 -6.55 -35.42
N THR A 379 4.07 -7.72 -34.78
CA THR A 379 2.94 -8.63 -34.59
C THR A 379 2.87 -9.04 -33.13
N ALA A 380 1.67 -9.21 -32.59
CA ALA A 380 1.48 -9.69 -31.21
C ALA A 380 0.18 -10.48 -31.06
N LEU A 381 0.19 -11.51 -30.24
CA LEU A 381 -0.95 -12.35 -29.91
C LEU A 381 -1.23 -12.32 -28.41
N ASN A 382 -2.50 -12.18 -28.05
CA ASN A 382 -2.96 -12.37 -26.68
C ASN A 382 -2.97 -13.86 -26.32
N LEU A 383 -2.39 -14.21 -25.19
CA LEU A 383 -2.43 -15.55 -24.60
C LEU A 383 -3.47 -15.60 -23.47
N ASP A 384 -3.59 -16.74 -22.78
CA ASP A 384 -4.50 -16.83 -21.63
C ASP A 384 -4.09 -15.86 -20.52
N GLY A 385 -5.08 -15.30 -19.82
CA GLY A 385 -4.89 -14.24 -18.83
C GLY A 385 -5.52 -14.58 -17.48
N GLY A 386 -5.90 -13.55 -16.72
CA GLY A 386 -6.44 -13.75 -15.37
C GLY A 386 -5.42 -14.42 -14.45
N GLY A 387 -5.87 -15.35 -13.60
CA GLY A 387 -4.96 -16.08 -12.71
C GLY A 387 -3.95 -16.98 -13.43
N SER A 388 -4.11 -17.21 -14.73
CA SER A 388 -3.12 -17.94 -15.53
C SER A 388 -1.87 -17.11 -15.83
N SER A 389 -1.97 -15.77 -15.82
CA SER A 389 -0.85 -14.88 -16.17
C SER A 389 0.35 -15.09 -15.25
N THR A 390 1.39 -15.73 -15.80
CA THR A 390 2.59 -16.10 -15.07
C THR A 390 3.80 -15.89 -15.97
N LEU A 391 4.78 -15.13 -15.49
CA LEU A 391 6.12 -14.99 -16.08
C LEU A 391 7.14 -15.59 -15.14
N LEU A 392 7.93 -16.52 -15.66
CA LEU A 392 9.02 -17.17 -14.96
C LEU A 392 10.35 -16.70 -15.54
N ALA A 393 11.30 -16.38 -14.67
CA ALA A 393 12.66 -16.02 -15.10
C ALA A 393 13.68 -16.42 -14.04
N ARG A 394 14.74 -17.11 -14.49
CA ARG A 394 15.90 -17.46 -13.66
C ARG A 394 16.65 -16.19 -13.27
N ARG A 395 17.15 -16.12 -12.03
CA ARG A 395 18.16 -15.11 -11.67
C ARG A 395 19.55 -15.58 -12.07
N PRO A 396 20.47 -14.67 -12.45
CA PRO A 396 21.84 -15.06 -12.77
C PRO A 396 22.50 -15.96 -11.73
N GLY A 397 23.02 -17.11 -12.17
CA GLY A 397 23.69 -18.09 -11.33
C GLY A 397 22.78 -19.04 -10.55
N GLU A 398 21.45 -18.82 -10.54
CA GLU A 398 20.49 -19.74 -9.92
C GLU A 398 20.18 -20.92 -10.85
N ALA A 399 19.77 -22.06 -10.27
CA ALA A 399 19.51 -23.28 -11.03
C ALA A 399 18.07 -23.39 -11.54
N THR A 400 17.12 -22.78 -10.84
CA THR A 400 15.67 -22.86 -11.09
C THR A 400 15.09 -21.49 -11.40
N VAL A 401 13.92 -21.46 -12.04
CA VAL A 401 13.21 -20.21 -12.31
C VAL A 401 12.41 -19.76 -11.09
N GLU A 402 12.08 -18.46 -11.06
CA GLU A 402 11.14 -17.88 -10.09
C GLU A 402 10.07 -17.08 -10.81
N VAL A 403 8.92 -16.90 -10.15
CA VAL A 403 7.85 -16.03 -10.62
C VAL A 403 8.32 -14.57 -10.51
N ALA A 404 8.27 -13.84 -11.63
CA ALA A 404 8.65 -12.44 -11.68
C ALA A 404 7.47 -11.49 -11.39
N ASN A 405 6.29 -11.85 -11.87
CA ASN A 405 5.06 -11.07 -11.73
C ASN A 405 4.27 -11.45 -10.45
N SER A 406 3.09 -10.87 -10.25
CA SER A 406 2.18 -11.20 -9.14
C SER A 406 0.91 -11.92 -9.64
N PRO A 407 0.82 -13.26 -9.53
CA PRO A 407 -0.36 -14.01 -9.96
C PRO A 407 -1.63 -13.57 -9.22
N SER A 408 -2.71 -13.27 -9.96
CA SER A 408 -3.93 -12.68 -9.38
C SER A 408 -4.73 -13.60 -8.46
N ASP A 409 -4.43 -14.90 -8.45
CA ASP A 409 -5.05 -15.88 -7.55
C ASP A 409 -4.29 -15.99 -6.20
N GLY A 410 -3.26 -15.16 -5.98
CA GLY A 410 -2.37 -15.22 -4.82
C GLY A 410 -1.25 -16.27 -4.92
N ALA A 411 -1.37 -17.19 -5.87
CA ALA A 411 -0.35 -18.19 -6.23
C ALA A 411 -0.43 -18.55 -7.72
N GLU A 412 0.57 -19.26 -8.23
CA GLU A 412 0.55 -19.78 -9.60
C GLU A 412 -0.65 -20.72 -9.81
N ARG A 413 -1.49 -20.40 -10.80
CA ARG A 413 -2.56 -21.29 -11.25
C ARG A 413 -2.00 -22.47 -12.03
N ALA A 414 -2.67 -23.62 -11.91
CA ALA A 414 -2.41 -24.75 -12.80
C ALA A 414 -2.86 -24.42 -14.24
N VAL A 415 -1.92 -24.49 -15.19
CA VAL A 415 -2.13 -24.17 -16.62
C VAL A 415 -1.78 -25.38 -17.50
N PRO A 416 -2.37 -25.49 -18.70
CA PRO A 416 -2.13 -26.62 -19.62
C PRO A 416 -0.70 -26.65 -20.17
N ASN A 417 -0.15 -25.46 -20.47
CA ASN A 417 1.05 -25.30 -21.26
C ASN A 417 1.63 -23.88 -21.12
N GLY A 418 2.78 -23.69 -21.76
CA GLY A 418 3.43 -22.40 -21.90
C GLY A 418 4.46 -22.40 -23.02
N LEU A 419 5.11 -21.26 -23.17
CA LEU A 419 6.19 -21.06 -24.12
C LEU A 419 7.47 -20.76 -23.33
N ALA A 420 8.46 -21.63 -23.47
CA ALA A 420 9.68 -21.59 -22.66
C ALA A 420 10.89 -21.20 -23.51
N ILE A 421 11.81 -20.45 -22.89
CA ILE A 421 13.08 -20.04 -23.48
C ILE A 421 14.21 -20.84 -22.82
N TYR A 422 15.09 -21.37 -23.65
CA TYR A 422 16.26 -22.16 -23.28
C TYR A 422 17.52 -21.39 -23.63
N ALA A 423 18.42 -21.23 -22.65
CA ALA A 423 19.74 -20.68 -22.89
C ALA A 423 20.66 -21.70 -23.60
N PRO A 424 21.69 -21.23 -24.31
CA PRO A 424 22.79 -22.10 -24.75
C PRO A 424 23.38 -22.89 -23.58
N LYS A 425 23.93 -24.07 -23.87
CA LYS A 425 24.67 -24.84 -22.87
C LYS A 425 25.91 -24.04 -22.44
N GLY A 426 25.90 -23.57 -21.20
CA GLY A 426 27.03 -22.86 -20.60
C GLY A 426 28.19 -23.76 -20.23
N SER A 427 29.36 -23.17 -20.10
CA SER A 427 30.59 -23.86 -19.73
C SER A 427 30.61 -24.35 -18.28
N GLY A 428 29.73 -23.82 -17.42
CA GLY A 428 29.78 -24.01 -15.96
C GLY A 428 31.03 -23.41 -15.31
N ARG A 429 31.86 -22.69 -16.06
CA ARG A 429 33.06 -22.01 -15.55
C ARG A 429 32.65 -20.64 -15.05
N LEU A 430 33.11 -20.30 -13.85
CA LEU A 430 32.85 -18.99 -13.27
C LEU A 430 33.37 -17.85 -14.18
N THR A 431 32.47 -16.96 -14.58
CA THR A 431 32.78 -15.75 -15.37
C THR A 431 32.33 -14.46 -14.67
N GLY A 432 31.37 -14.53 -13.75
CA GLY A 432 30.89 -13.38 -13.00
C GLY A 432 30.20 -13.75 -11.69
N TYR A 433 29.83 -12.74 -10.92
CA TYR A 433 29.01 -12.87 -9.72
C TYR A 433 27.79 -11.96 -9.79
N TRP A 434 26.63 -12.45 -9.38
CA TRP A 434 25.44 -11.65 -9.13
C TRP A 434 25.36 -11.32 -7.64
N LEU A 435 25.47 -10.04 -7.30
CA LEU A 435 25.46 -9.59 -5.90
C LEU A 435 24.09 -9.03 -5.53
N ARG A 436 23.67 -9.31 -4.30
CA ARG A 436 22.45 -8.75 -3.70
C ARG A 436 22.59 -8.67 -2.19
N THR A 437 21.71 -7.91 -1.55
CA THR A 437 21.45 -8.08 -0.13
C THR A 437 20.76 -9.42 0.10
N THR A 438 21.01 -10.06 1.25
CA THR A 438 20.29 -11.30 1.60
C THR A 438 18.80 -11.02 1.77
N SER A 439 18.45 -9.94 2.50
CA SER A 439 17.09 -9.44 2.59
C SER A 439 16.61 -8.92 1.24
N ASP A 440 15.49 -9.46 0.76
CA ASP A 440 14.78 -8.95 -0.40
C ASP A 440 14.16 -7.59 -0.06
N PRO A 441 14.40 -6.53 -0.83
CA PRO A 441 13.90 -5.21 -0.47
C PRO A 441 12.35 -5.09 -0.51
N THR A 442 11.62 -6.02 -1.15
CA THR A 442 10.14 -6.16 -1.10
C THR A 442 9.61 -6.59 0.28
N ALA A 443 10.44 -7.32 1.01
CA ALA A 443 10.07 -8.05 2.23
C ALA A 443 10.84 -7.57 3.46
N ALA A 444 11.96 -6.88 3.24
CA ALA A 444 12.79 -6.32 4.30
C ALA A 444 11.97 -5.38 5.22
N PRO A 445 12.29 -5.33 6.52
CA PRO A 445 11.67 -4.38 7.44
C PRO A 445 11.73 -2.94 6.93
N GLY A 446 10.60 -2.24 6.99
CA GLY A 446 10.53 -0.85 6.58
C GLY A 446 9.27 -0.16 7.08
N VAL A 447 9.25 1.17 6.93
CA VAL A 447 8.19 2.07 7.37
C VAL A 447 7.73 3.01 6.24
N ALA A 448 8.01 2.61 5.00
CA ALA A 448 7.51 3.32 3.83
C ALA A 448 5.97 3.14 3.73
N PRO A 449 5.27 4.03 3.01
CA PRO A 449 3.83 3.88 2.78
C PRO A 449 3.44 2.54 2.16
N VAL A 450 4.35 1.93 1.39
CA VAL A 450 4.21 0.61 0.78
C VAL A 450 5.12 -0.40 1.48
N ARG A 451 4.73 -1.68 1.44
CA ARG A 451 5.51 -2.78 2.02
C ARG A 451 6.91 -2.86 1.39
N GLY A 452 7.90 -3.08 2.24
CA GLY A 452 9.32 -3.23 1.87
C GLY A 452 10.22 -2.27 2.63
N GLY A 453 11.52 -2.43 2.44
CA GLY A 453 12.55 -1.70 3.17
C GLY A 453 13.73 -1.28 2.29
N ARG A 454 14.71 -0.63 2.89
CA ARG A 454 15.92 -0.12 2.22
C ARG A 454 17.19 -0.86 2.67
N PRO A 455 17.34 -2.17 2.40
CA PRO A 455 18.53 -2.95 2.75
C PRO A 455 19.78 -2.50 2.00
N ASP A 456 19.63 -1.69 0.95
CA ASP A 456 20.71 -0.91 0.29
C ASP A 456 21.35 0.13 1.23
N ARG A 457 20.71 0.43 2.35
CA ARG A 457 21.17 1.35 3.39
C ARG A 457 21.58 0.61 4.66
N VAL A 458 22.57 1.17 5.38
CA VAL A 458 23.07 0.63 6.65
C VAL A 458 23.64 1.76 7.53
N PHE A 459 23.51 1.64 8.84
CA PHE A 459 24.03 2.63 9.80
C PHE A 459 25.50 2.37 10.16
N PRO A 460 26.31 3.41 10.43
CA PRO A 460 27.67 3.28 10.95
C PRO A 460 27.78 2.28 12.10
N GLY A 461 28.72 1.34 12.01
CA GLY A 461 28.97 0.30 13.01
C GLY A 461 28.09 -0.96 12.92
N LEU A 462 26.96 -0.89 12.20
CA LEU A 462 26.06 -2.02 11.95
C LEU A 462 26.46 -2.80 10.70
N THR A 463 25.76 -3.90 10.44
CA THR A 463 26.06 -4.87 9.39
C THR A 463 24.94 -4.99 8.36
N ARG A 464 25.32 -5.50 7.18
CA ARG A 464 24.41 -5.96 6.12
C ARG A 464 24.94 -7.25 5.54
N ARG A 465 24.10 -8.27 5.44
CA ARG A 465 24.48 -9.54 4.82
C ARG A 465 24.28 -9.48 3.30
N LEU A 466 25.29 -9.92 2.57
CA LEU A 466 25.32 -9.93 1.11
C LEU A 466 25.44 -11.36 0.59
N THR A 467 24.93 -11.59 -0.61
CA THR A 467 25.21 -12.83 -1.36
C THR A 467 25.91 -12.51 -2.67
N ALA A 468 26.70 -13.45 -3.16
CA ALA A 468 27.34 -13.41 -4.47
C ALA A 468 27.16 -14.77 -5.14
N THR A 469 26.15 -14.88 -6.01
CA THR A 469 25.87 -16.11 -6.75
C THR A 469 26.76 -16.15 -7.99
N GLY A 470 27.64 -17.16 -8.09
CA GLY A 470 28.55 -17.31 -9.22
C GLY A 470 27.83 -17.78 -10.49
N HIS A 471 28.18 -17.20 -11.63
CA HIS A 471 27.58 -17.57 -12.91
C HIS A 471 28.60 -17.70 -14.04
N ASP A 472 28.25 -18.50 -15.05
CA ASP A 472 29.02 -18.66 -16.29
C ASP A 472 28.61 -17.64 -17.36
N GLU A 473 29.17 -17.77 -18.57
CA GLU A 473 28.90 -16.86 -19.69
C GLU A 473 27.45 -16.88 -20.19
N THR A 474 26.66 -17.86 -19.77
CA THR A 474 25.22 -17.94 -20.08
C THR A 474 24.33 -17.54 -18.91
N TYR A 475 24.92 -16.96 -17.86
CA TYR A 475 24.28 -16.68 -16.57
C TYR A 475 23.74 -17.94 -15.88
N GLY A 476 24.22 -19.13 -16.25
CA GLY A 476 23.93 -20.38 -15.56
C GLY A 476 24.78 -20.54 -14.29
N PRO A 477 24.42 -21.47 -13.38
CA PRO A 477 25.15 -21.69 -12.13
C PRO A 477 26.62 -22.04 -12.36
N ALA A 478 27.52 -21.34 -11.66
CA ALA A 478 28.94 -21.65 -11.64
C ALA A 478 29.52 -21.57 -10.24
N ALA A 479 30.20 -22.62 -9.80
CA ALA A 479 30.77 -22.67 -8.46
C ALA A 479 32.02 -21.78 -8.33
N GLY A 480 32.11 -21.03 -7.23
CA GLY A 480 33.36 -20.41 -6.81
C GLY A 480 33.19 -19.47 -5.64
N ALA A 481 33.92 -19.70 -4.55
CA ALA A 481 33.95 -18.78 -3.41
C ALA A 481 34.61 -17.43 -3.79
N PRO A 482 33.93 -16.29 -3.61
CA PRO A 482 34.48 -14.98 -3.93
C PRO A 482 35.43 -14.46 -2.83
N ALA A 483 36.33 -13.56 -3.22
CA ALA A 483 36.92 -12.56 -2.33
C ALA A 483 36.10 -11.26 -2.39
N TRP A 484 36.15 -10.46 -1.33
CA TRP A 484 35.31 -9.27 -1.17
C TRP A 484 36.11 -8.01 -0.82
N ARG A 485 35.58 -6.85 -1.24
CA ARG A 485 36.10 -5.52 -0.93
C ARG A 485 34.99 -4.50 -1.06
N ALA A 486 35.15 -3.39 -0.36
CA ALA A 486 34.31 -2.20 -0.49
C ALA A 486 35.19 -1.02 -0.92
N ASN A 487 34.66 -0.15 -1.77
CA ASN A 487 35.36 1.04 -2.24
C ASN A 487 34.43 2.26 -2.30
N PRO A 488 34.77 3.39 -1.66
CA PRO A 488 35.88 3.57 -0.71
C PRO A 488 35.73 2.71 0.56
N ALA A 489 36.85 2.17 1.05
CA ALA A 489 36.88 1.34 2.27
C ALA A 489 36.65 2.14 3.57
N ALA A 490 36.67 3.47 3.50
CA ALA A 490 36.32 4.34 4.62
C ALA A 490 34.85 4.14 5.05
N HIS A 491 33.97 3.89 4.08
CA HIS A 491 32.54 3.69 4.32
C HIS A 491 32.21 2.27 4.77
N GLY A 492 33.12 1.31 4.64
CA GLY A 492 32.90 -0.02 5.20
C GLY A 492 33.89 -1.06 4.72
N LYS A 493 33.80 -2.25 5.33
CA LYS A 493 34.61 -3.41 4.99
C LYS A 493 33.71 -4.63 4.85
N VAL A 494 34.07 -5.55 3.97
CA VAL A 494 33.34 -6.80 3.77
C VAL A 494 34.20 -7.96 4.23
N THR A 495 33.62 -8.84 5.05
CA THR A 495 34.27 -10.07 5.50
C THR A 495 34.30 -11.14 4.39
N GLY A 496 35.04 -12.23 4.59
CA GLY A 496 35.13 -13.32 3.60
C GLY A 496 33.80 -14.03 3.33
N ASP A 497 32.88 -14.00 4.31
CA ASP A 497 31.52 -14.55 4.26
C ASP A 497 30.46 -13.54 3.76
N GLY A 498 30.87 -12.38 3.24
CA GLY A 498 29.96 -11.44 2.61
C GLY A 498 29.18 -10.55 3.58
N ILE A 499 29.68 -10.31 4.80
CA ILE A 499 29.08 -9.36 5.74
C ILE A 499 29.73 -8.00 5.55
N PHE A 500 28.97 -7.02 5.08
CA PHE A 500 29.40 -5.63 5.03
C PHE A 500 29.24 -5.00 6.42
N ARG A 501 30.34 -4.50 6.99
CA ARG A 501 30.33 -3.71 8.22
C ARG A 501 30.55 -2.24 7.89
N ALA A 502 29.56 -1.42 8.21
CA ALA A 502 29.53 -0.01 7.87
C ALA A 502 30.54 0.80 8.71
N GLY A 503 31.23 1.71 8.03
CA GLY A 503 32.20 2.66 8.58
C GLY A 503 31.59 4.06 8.69
N VAL A 504 32.18 5.06 8.01
CA VAL A 504 31.68 6.44 8.03
C VAL A 504 30.57 6.66 6.99
N PRO A 505 29.67 7.64 7.21
CA PRO A 505 28.62 7.97 6.25
C PRO A 505 29.14 8.20 4.82
N GLY A 506 28.39 7.77 3.82
CA GLY A 506 28.72 7.89 2.40
C GLY A 506 28.40 6.63 1.59
N ARG A 507 28.62 6.70 0.28
CA ARG A 507 28.36 5.57 -0.63
C ARG A 507 29.58 4.67 -0.77
N SER A 508 29.35 3.37 -0.86
CA SER A 508 30.39 2.37 -1.08
C SER A 508 29.93 1.34 -2.11
N THR A 509 30.77 1.04 -3.08
CA THR A 509 30.56 -0.09 -3.99
C THR A 509 31.26 -1.32 -3.44
N VAL A 510 30.48 -2.34 -3.12
CA VAL A 510 30.98 -3.67 -2.78
C VAL A 510 31.27 -4.43 -4.07
N THR A 511 32.43 -5.09 -4.13
CA THR A 511 32.80 -5.98 -5.23
C THR A 511 33.10 -7.38 -4.69
N ALA A 512 32.48 -8.40 -5.28
CA ALA A 512 32.90 -9.79 -5.12
C ALA A 512 33.71 -10.19 -6.37
N TRP A 513 34.83 -10.91 -6.21
CA TRP A 513 35.61 -11.37 -7.36
C TRP A 513 36.38 -12.66 -7.10
N ARG A 514 36.75 -13.35 -8.18
CA ARG A 514 37.70 -14.46 -8.18
C ARG A 514 38.38 -14.56 -9.55
N GLY A 515 39.69 -14.39 -9.59
CA GLY A 515 40.41 -14.28 -10.87
C GLY A 515 39.87 -13.10 -11.68
N GLY A 516 39.43 -13.35 -12.91
CA GLY A 516 38.78 -12.34 -13.76
C GLY A 516 37.27 -12.17 -13.53
N ALA A 517 36.61 -13.10 -12.84
CA ALA A 517 35.18 -13.01 -12.57
C ALA A 517 34.89 -11.99 -11.47
N SER A 518 33.91 -11.11 -11.67
CA SER A 518 33.52 -10.11 -10.66
C SER A 518 32.04 -9.75 -10.73
N GLY A 519 31.54 -9.14 -9.66
CA GLY A 519 30.21 -8.56 -9.55
C GLY A 519 30.20 -7.42 -8.54
N ARG A 520 29.23 -6.51 -8.63
CA ARG A 520 29.19 -5.29 -7.81
C ARG A 520 27.80 -5.04 -7.23
N LEU A 521 27.77 -4.37 -6.07
CA LEU A 521 26.56 -3.89 -5.41
C LEU A 521 26.87 -2.56 -4.71
N ASP A 522 26.03 -1.55 -4.93
CA ASP A 522 26.18 -0.27 -4.24
C ASP A 522 25.40 -0.27 -2.93
N LEU A 523 26.04 0.23 -1.87
CA LEU A 523 25.45 0.42 -0.54
C LEU A 523 25.63 1.87 -0.09
N THR A 524 24.69 2.35 0.71
CA THR A 524 24.73 3.68 1.33
C THR A 524 24.89 3.54 2.84
N VAL A 525 25.96 4.11 3.39
CA VAL A 525 26.12 4.23 4.84
C VAL A 525 25.51 5.55 5.29
N LEU A 526 24.45 5.46 6.09
CA LEU A 526 23.65 6.61 6.55
C LEU A 526 24.37 7.46 7.60
N GLY A 527 23.74 8.55 8.04
CA GLY A 527 24.15 9.28 9.23
C GLY A 527 24.13 8.41 10.49
N PRO A 528 24.66 8.89 11.63
CA PRO A 528 24.62 8.17 12.89
C PRO A 528 23.19 7.75 13.26
N LEU A 529 23.03 6.53 13.75
CA LEU A 529 21.75 6.03 14.25
C LEU A 529 21.25 6.94 15.37
N ALA A 530 20.07 7.52 15.18
CA ALA A 530 19.43 8.47 16.08
C ALA A 530 18.24 7.86 16.83
N ARG A 531 17.64 6.77 16.33
CA ARG A 531 16.55 6.02 16.98
C ARG A 531 16.29 4.70 16.26
N ILE A 532 15.56 3.81 16.93
CA ILE A 532 15.03 2.56 16.37
C ILE A 532 13.56 2.43 16.75
N ASP A 533 12.76 1.86 15.84
CA ASP A 533 11.39 1.45 16.12
C ASP A 533 11.16 0.02 15.58
N ALA A 534 10.12 -0.65 16.08
CA ALA A 534 9.58 -1.85 15.47
C ALA A 534 8.70 -1.47 14.26
N THR A 535 8.53 -2.37 13.30
CA THR A 535 7.62 -2.14 12.14
C THR A 535 6.14 -2.21 12.51
N THR A 536 5.81 -2.59 13.75
CA THR A 536 4.46 -2.61 14.31
C THR A 536 4.49 -2.10 15.74
N ASP A 537 3.40 -1.47 16.18
CA ASP A 537 3.27 -0.90 17.52
C ASP A 537 2.96 -1.97 18.59
N ARG A 538 2.39 -3.11 18.19
CA ARG A 538 2.05 -4.24 19.07
C ARG A 538 1.86 -5.54 18.28
N VAL A 539 1.92 -6.68 18.96
CA VAL A 539 1.56 -7.99 18.41
C VAL A 539 0.51 -8.67 19.29
N GLY A 540 -0.61 -9.07 18.69
CA GLY A 540 -1.64 -9.91 19.32
C GLY A 540 -1.60 -11.32 18.73
N LEU A 541 -1.54 -12.33 19.58
CA LEU A 541 -1.59 -13.75 19.23
C LEU A 541 -2.77 -14.41 19.96
N ASN A 542 -3.49 -15.33 19.32
CA ASN A 542 -4.72 -15.85 19.90
C ASN A 542 -4.48 -17.03 20.85
N ARG A 543 -3.46 -17.86 20.60
CA ARG A 543 -3.17 -19.07 21.38
C ARG A 543 -1.74 -19.58 21.17
N ALA A 544 -1.35 -20.63 21.89
CA ALA A 544 -0.06 -21.28 21.69
C ALA A 544 0.08 -21.82 20.26
N GLY A 545 1.25 -21.61 19.68
CA GLY A 545 1.59 -22.01 18.31
C GLY A 545 1.36 -20.93 17.26
N ASP A 546 0.52 -19.92 17.54
CA ASP A 546 0.31 -18.79 16.64
C ASP A 546 1.60 -17.95 16.51
N ALA A 547 1.81 -17.34 15.34
CA ALA A 547 2.97 -16.51 15.08
C ALA A 547 2.62 -15.25 14.29
N ALA A 548 3.39 -14.19 14.51
CA ALA A 548 3.34 -12.94 13.76
C ALA A 548 4.77 -12.47 13.43
N LEU A 549 4.89 -11.61 12.42
CA LEU A 549 6.16 -11.03 12.02
C LEU A 549 6.26 -9.57 12.51
N PHE A 550 7.44 -9.17 12.94
CA PHE A 550 7.84 -7.77 13.04
C PHE A 550 9.29 -7.60 12.62
N GLY A 551 9.68 -6.41 12.20
CA GLY A 551 11.06 -6.05 11.92
C GLY A 551 11.51 -4.87 12.78
N VAL A 552 12.79 -4.52 12.68
CA VAL A 552 13.38 -3.37 13.38
C VAL A 552 13.96 -2.42 12.35
N VAL A 553 13.56 -1.14 12.44
CA VAL A 553 14.00 -0.09 11.52
C VAL A 553 14.74 0.98 12.30
N GLY A 554 15.92 1.34 11.82
CA GLY A 554 16.70 2.46 12.35
C GLY A 554 16.45 3.74 11.56
N TYR A 555 16.70 4.88 12.20
CA TYR A 555 16.59 6.21 11.61
C TYR A 555 17.82 7.04 11.96
N ASP A 556 18.31 7.86 11.02
CA ASP A 556 19.25 8.94 11.32
C ASP A 556 18.51 10.26 11.66
N ALA A 557 19.27 11.33 11.91
CA ALA A 557 18.74 12.64 12.25
C ALA A 557 18.02 13.35 11.09
N GLU A 558 18.17 12.87 9.85
CA GLU A 558 17.49 13.38 8.67
C GLU A 558 16.26 12.53 8.32
N GLY A 559 15.90 11.54 9.13
CA GLY A 559 14.78 10.65 8.86
C GLY A 559 15.05 9.63 7.76
N ASN A 560 16.32 9.42 7.36
CA ASN A 560 16.65 8.30 6.48
C ASN A 560 16.51 6.99 7.25
N THR A 561 15.84 6.01 6.65
CA THR A 561 15.60 4.71 7.29
C THR A 561 16.41 3.58 6.68
N ALA A 562 16.76 2.58 7.49
CA ALA A 562 17.26 1.29 7.03
C ALA A 562 16.79 0.14 7.96
N PRO A 563 16.53 -1.07 7.43
CA PRO A 563 16.28 -2.24 8.25
C PRO A 563 17.54 -2.59 9.07
N ILE A 564 17.37 -3.03 10.30
CA ILE A 564 18.48 -3.50 11.14
C ILE A 564 18.57 -5.02 11.06
N GLU A 565 19.76 -5.54 10.75
CA GLU A 565 20.00 -6.99 10.71
C GLU A 565 19.73 -7.62 12.08
N PRO A 566 19.04 -8.78 12.14
CA PRO A 566 18.83 -9.50 13.40
C PRO A 566 20.12 -9.79 14.17
N ALA A 567 21.26 -9.93 13.48
CA ALA A 567 22.58 -10.13 14.08
C ALA A 567 23.09 -8.92 14.88
N ASP A 568 22.58 -7.72 14.60
CA ASP A 568 22.93 -6.48 15.32
C ASP A 568 21.98 -6.19 16.49
N LEU A 569 20.96 -7.03 16.70
CA LEU A 569 19.96 -6.88 17.74
C LEU A 569 20.35 -7.62 19.03
N ARG A 570 19.96 -7.06 20.17
CA ARG A 570 19.83 -7.81 21.42
C ARG A 570 18.38 -7.79 21.87
N LEU A 571 17.81 -8.97 22.05
CA LEU A 571 16.41 -9.16 22.44
C LEU A 571 16.33 -9.63 23.89
N ASP A 572 15.44 -9.01 24.66
CA ASP A 572 15.06 -9.41 26.01
C ASP A 572 13.54 -9.55 26.09
N TYR A 573 13.07 -10.75 26.44
CA TYR A 573 11.66 -11.13 26.45
C TYR A 573 11.45 -12.41 27.28
N ASP A 574 10.19 -12.67 27.65
CA ASP A 574 9.81 -13.88 28.37
C ASP A 574 9.80 -15.11 27.45
N ARG A 575 10.83 -15.96 27.58
CA ARG A 575 10.98 -17.20 26.81
C ARG A 575 10.01 -18.32 27.21
N SER A 576 9.33 -18.19 28.35
CA SER A 576 8.27 -19.12 28.73
C SER A 576 6.96 -18.83 27.99
N LEU A 577 6.79 -17.60 27.51
CA LEU A 577 5.61 -17.15 26.77
C LEU A 577 5.85 -17.09 25.26
N LEU A 578 7.03 -16.66 24.82
CA LEU A 578 7.33 -16.34 23.41
C LEU A 578 8.58 -17.06 22.93
N ASP A 579 8.61 -17.38 21.64
CA ASP A 579 9.79 -17.75 20.88
C ASP A 579 10.00 -16.74 19.74
N VAL A 580 11.15 -16.08 19.70
CA VAL A 580 11.45 -15.00 18.74
C VAL A 580 12.64 -15.41 17.89
N THR A 581 12.42 -15.61 16.59
CA THR A 581 13.42 -16.16 15.66
C THR A 581 13.58 -15.29 14.41
N PRO A 582 14.81 -15.04 13.92
CA PRO A 582 15.03 -14.35 12.65
C PRO A 582 14.53 -15.14 11.44
N THR A 583 14.02 -14.42 10.44
CA THR A 583 13.68 -14.94 9.11
C THR A 583 14.73 -14.51 8.07
N GLU A 584 14.75 -15.16 6.90
CA GLU A 584 15.76 -14.89 5.86
C GLU A 584 15.71 -13.47 5.29
N ASP A 585 14.53 -12.85 5.30
CA ASP A 585 14.29 -11.48 4.84
C ASP A 585 14.68 -10.41 5.87
N GLY A 586 15.14 -10.80 7.07
CA GLY A 586 15.57 -9.90 8.12
C GLY A 586 14.46 -9.47 9.09
N ASN A 587 13.25 -10.02 8.95
CA ASN A 587 12.21 -9.91 9.98
C ASN A 587 12.49 -10.84 11.18
N LEU A 588 11.69 -10.70 12.23
CA LEU A 588 11.62 -11.55 13.41
C LEU A 588 10.23 -12.17 13.50
N SER A 589 10.15 -13.49 13.58
CA SER A 589 8.94 -14.24 13.88
C SER A 589 8.76 -14.37 15.39
N VAL A 590 7.67 -13.84 15.93
CA VAL A 590 7.25 -14.00 17.32
C VAL A 590 6.18 -15.06 17.37
N LYS A 591 6.47 -16.18 18.03
CA LYS A 591 5.56 -17.30 18.19
C LYS A 591 5.15 -17.46 19.66
N ALA A 592 3.86 -17.68 19.90
CA ALA A 592 3.34 -17.99 21.23
C ALA A 592 3.71 -19.42 21.64
N VAL A 593 4.22 -19.57 22.87
CA VAL A 593 4.57 -20.85 23.51
C VAL A 593 3.52 -21.27 24.54
N ALA A 594 2.80 -20.31 25.12
CA ALA A 594 1.67 -20.54 26.04
C ALA A 594 0.35 -20.00 25.46
N ASP A 595 -0.79 -20.46 25.98
CA ASP A 595 -2.12 -20.07 25.47
C ASP A 595 -2.60 -18.70 25.96
N SER A 596 -1.96 -18.15 26.99
CA SER A 596 -2.31 -16.84 27.53
C SER A 596 -1.10 -16.19 28.20
N GLY A 597 -1.00 -14.87 28.08
CA GLY A 597 0.00 -14.07 28.77
C GLY A 597 0.26 -12.75 28.07
N SER A 598 1.09 -11.90 28.67
CA SER A 598 1.56 -10.67 28.05
C SER A 598 3.02 -10.45 28.40
N ALA A 599 3.83 -10.04 27.43
CA ALA A 599 5.23 -9.71 27.63
C ALA A 599 5.65 -8.51 26.78
N LEU A 600 6.70 -7.84 27.24
CA LEU A 600 7.39 -6.82 26.46
C LEU A 600 8.59 -7.47 25.77
N VAL A 601 8.70 -7.30 24.45
CA VAL A 601 9.92 -7.62 23.71
C VAL A 601 10.77 -6.35 23.65
N THR A 602 11.81 -6.29 24.47
CA THR A 602 12.76 -5.17 24.48
C THR A 602 13.85 -5.42 23.46
N VAL A 603 13.93 -4.54 22.46
CA VAL A 603 14.93 -4.59 21.38
C VAL A 603 15.99 -3.54 21.63
N ARG A 604 17.27 -3.92 21.60
CA ARG A 604 18.40 -3.00 21.79
C ARG A 604 19.37 -3.05 20.60
N VAL A 605 19.80 -1.86 20.18
CA VAL A 605 20.85 -1.66 19.15
C VAL A 605 21.82 -0.59 19.65
N GLY A 606 23.01 -1.01 20.08
CA GLY A 606 23.95 -0.11 20.75
C GLY A 606 23.33 0.52 22.00
N ALA A 607 23.20 1.85 22.01
CA ALA A 607 22.58 2.62 23.09
C ALA A 607 21.06 2.79 22.93
N TRP A 608 20.50 2.46 21.77
CA TRP A 608 19.09 2.68 21.45
C TRP A 608 18.25 1.48 21.87
N THR A 609 17.05 1.75 22.38
CA THR A 609 16.09 0.74 22.84
C THR A 609 14.71 1.08 22.31
N THR A 610 13.96 0.08 21.86
CA THR A 610 12.52 0.14 21.61
C THR A 610 11.86 -1.07 22.26
N VAL A 611 10.56 -0.97 22.55
CA VAL A 611 9.80 -1.99 23.25
C VAL A 611 8.56 -2.33 22.45
N LEU A 612 8.40 -3.62 22.13
CA LEU A 612 7.23 -4.14 21.44
C LEU A 612 6.33 -4.91 22.43
N PRO A 613 5.11 -4.40 22.72
CA PRO A 613 4.08 -5.13 23.44
C PRO A 613 3.61 -6.37 22.69
N VAL A 614 3.60 -7.52 23.36
CA VAL A 614 3.05 -8.78 22.83
C VAL A 614 2.03 -9.35 23.81
N THR A 615 0.84 -9.66 23.32
CA THR A 615 -0.22 -10.32 24.11
C THR A 615 -0.60 -11.64 23.45
N VAL A 616 -0.80 -12.66 24.27
CA VAL A 616 -1.27 -13.98 23.85
C VAL A 616 -2.58 -14.30 24.57
N GLY A 617 -3.56 -14.79 23.84
CA GLY A 617 -4.86 -15.15 24.39
C GLY A 617 -5.78 -13.94 24.55
N LEU A 618 -7.08 -14.20 24.42
CA LEU A 618 -8.16 -13.25 24.73
C LEU A 618 -9.04 -13.88 25.81
N THR A 619 -9.47 -13.08 26.77
CA THR A 619 -10.48 -13.47 27.76
C THR A 619 -11.80 -12.81 27.41
N ASP A 620 -12.87 -13.59 27.35
CA ASP A 620 -14.22 -13.06 27.17
C ASP A 620 -14.67 -12.41 28.48
N VAL A 621 -14.82 -11.09 28.46
CA VAL A 621 -15.37 -10.29 29.54
C VAL A 621 -16.84 -9.99 29.23
N PRO A 622 -17.80 -10.44 30.06
CA PRO A 622 -19.21 -10.12 29.84
C PRO A 622 -19.46 -8.61 29.82
N VAL A 623 -20.15 -8.13 28.80
CA VAL A 623 -20.56 -6.72 28.63
C VAL A 623 -22.08 -6.60 28.82
N ALA A 624 -22.87 -7.47 28.19
CA ALA A 624 -24.30 -7.57 28.43
C ALA A 624 -24.78 -9.02 28.22
N THR A 625 -25.35 -9.62 29.27
CA THR A 625 -26.05 -10.92 29.20
C THR A 625 -27.51 -10.77 28.78
N PHE A 626 -28.02 -9.53 28.71
CA PHE A 626 -29.43 -9.21 28.43
C PHE A 626 -30.47 -9.79 29.41
N ASP A 627 -30.04 -10.26 30.59
CA ASP A 627 -30.95 -10.61 31.70
C ASP A 627 -31.84 -9.42 32.12
N ASP A 628 -31.41 -8.20 31.83
CA ASP A 628 -32.15 -6.96 32.05
C ASP A 628 -32.87 -6.44 30.79
N ALA A 629 -33.12 -7.27 29.77
CA ALA A 629 -33.69 -6.88 28.47
C ALA A 629 -34.96 -5.99 28.55
N ALA A 630 -35.72 -6.05 29.65
CA ALA A 630 -36.88 -5.19 29.88
C ALA A 630 -36.52 -3.71 30.15
N SER A 631 -35.26 -3.40 30.48
CA SER A 631 -34.73 -2.05 30.75
C SER A 631 -34.25 -1.34 29.47
N TRP A 632 -33.99 -2.10 28.41
CA TRP A 632 -33.48 -1.62 27.13
C TRP A 632 -34.56 -0.85 26.37
N LYS A 633 -34.13 0.12 25.57
CA LYS A 633 -35.03 1.01 24.83
C LYS A 633 -34.80 0.92 23.34
N PHE A 634 -35.90 0.99 22.59
CA PHE A 634 -35.85 1.11 21.14
C PHE A 634 -35.69 2.58 20.74
N SER A 635 -34.78 2.85 19.82
CA SER A 635 -34.75 4.09 19.04
C SER A 635 -34.47 3.79 17.57
N GLN A 636 -34.56 4.79 16.69
CA GLN A 636 -34.50 4.56 15.25
C GLN A 636 -33.94 5.73 14.44
N ALA A 637 -33.50 5.43 13.22
CA ALA A 637 -33.38 6.39 12.14
C ALA A 637 -34.21 5.90 10.95
N ARG A 638 -35.27 6.67 10.60
CA ARG A 638 -36.14 6.43 9.43
C ARG A 638 -36.73 5.00 9.35
N ALA A 639 -37.03 4.42 10.51
CA ALA A 639 -37.63 3.09 10.68
C ALA A 639 -38.69 3.12 11.80
N SER A 640 -39.38 2.01 12.05
CA SER A 640 -40.13 1.81 13.30
C SER A 640 -39.85 0.41 13.87
N GLY A 641 -40.24 0.15 15.11
CA GLY A 641 -39.94 -1.14 15.75
C GLY A 641 -40.07 -1.12 17.28
N SER A 642 -39.55 -2.17 17.90
CA SER A 642 -39.51 -2.35 19.36
C SER A 642 -38.36 -3.26 19.79
N VAL A 643 -38.04 -3.20 21.09
CA VAL A 643 -37.19 -4.20 21.76
C VAL A 643 -37.97 -4.84 22.90
N ALA A 644 -37.75 -6.14 23.16
CA ALA A 644 -38.40 -6.88 24.24
C ALA A 644 -37.57 -8.09 24.69
N PRO A 645 -37.74 -8.58 25.93
CA PRO A 645 -37.17 -9.85 26.36
C PRO A 645 -37.68 -11.03 25.52
N ALA A 646 -36.81 -11.99 25.22
CA ALA A 646 -37.15 -13.24 24.54
C ALA A 646 -36.22 -14.38 25.00
N PRO A 647 -36.51 -15.65 24.66
CA PRO A 647 -35.56 -16.74 24.88
C PRO A 647 -34.24 -16.47 24.14
N GLY A 648 -33.15 -16.43 24.89
CA GLY A 648 -31.79 -16.20 24.37
C GLY A 648 -31.11 -17.49 23.91
N HIS A 649 -29.86 -17.34 23.48
CA HIS A 649 -28.93 -18.45 23.28
C HIS A 649 -28.55 -19.06 24.63
N THR A 650 -28.33 -18.22 25.64
CA THR A 650 -28.26 -18.59 27.05
C THR A 650 -29.19 -17.70 27.88
N GLY A 651 -30.16 -18.29 28.58
CA GLY A 651 -31.07 -17.50 29.41
C GLY A 651 -31.98 -16.53 28.60
N THR A 652 -31.94 -15.24 28.94
CA THR A 652 -32.82 -14.20 28.37
C THR A 652 -32.07 -13.36 27.35
N GLY A 653 -32.51 -13.39 26.09
CA GLY A 653 -31.99 -12.53 25.02
C GLY A 653 -32.86 -11.29 24.78
N LEU A 654 -32.32 -10.36 23.99
CA LEU A 654 -33.03 -9.15 23.55
C LEU A 654 -33.56 -9.34 22.13
N ARG A 655 -34.89 -9.42 21.98
CA ARG A 655 -35.55 -9.38 20.68
C ARG A 655 -35.62 -7.95 20.18
N MET A 656 -35.27 -7.74 18.93
CA MET A 656 -35.46 -6.49 18.20
C MET A 656 -36.38 -6.77 17.01
N SER A 657 -37.50 -6.05 16.92
CA SER A 657 -38.41 -6.10 15.76
C SER A 657 -38.38 -4.74 15.07
N TYR A 658 -38.32 -4.72 13.74
CA TYR A 658 -38.22 -3.47 12.99
C TYR A 658 -38.88 -3.53 11.62
N ASP A 659 -39.30 -2.35 11.16
CA ASP A 659 -39.90 -2.08 9.87
C ASP A 659 -39.02 -1.08 9.11
N PHE A 660 -38.33 -1.59 8.08
CA PHE A 660 -37.51 -0.82 7.16
C PHE A 660 -38.23 -0.47 5.86
N SER A 661 -39.55 -0.62 5.79
CA SER A 661 -40.38 -0.23 4.64
C SER A 661 -40.73 1.27 4.56
N GLN A 662 -40.30 2.05 5.57
CA GLN A 662 -40.78 3.42 5.82
C GLN A 662 -39.99 4.52 5.11
N SER A 663 -38.84 4.18 4.51
CA SER A 663 -37.96 5.13 3.82
C SER A 663 -37.05 4.41 2.82
N THR A 664 -36.63 5.10 1.77
CA THR A 664 -35.61 4.64 0.82
C THR A 664 -34.20 5.15 1.16
N GLY A 665 -34.04 6.01 2.18
CA GLY A 665 -32.73 6.40 2.70
C GLY A 665 -32.08 5.27 3.50
N THR A 666 -30.94 5.50 4.16
CA THR A 666 -30.41 4.55 5.16
C THR A 666 -31.35 4.49 6.37
N ARG A 667 -31.70 3.27 6.80
CA ARG A 667 -32.57 2.99 7.95
C ARG A 667 -31.80 2.23 9.01
N ALA A 668 -32.12 2.49 10.27
CA ALA A 668 -31.52 1.77 11.38
C ALA A 668 -32.50 1.60 12.55
N ALA A 669 -32.41 0.43 13.20
CA ALA A 669 -33.16 0.07 14.39
C ALA A 669 -32.17 -0.15 15.54
N TYR A 670 -32.25 0.69 16.57
CA TYR A 670 -31.29 0.74 17.67
C TYR A 670 -31.86 0.06 18.93
N ALA A 671 -31.02 -0.72 19.60
CA ALA A 671 -31.19 -1.17 20.97
C ALA A 671 -30.27 -0.37 21.89
N ASP A 672 -30.85 0.55 22.66
CA ASP A 672 -30.13 1.39 23.60
C ASP A 672 -30.17 0.77 25.01
N PRO A 673 -29.01 0.54 25.66
CA PRO A 673 -28.95 0.10 27.04
C PRO A 673 -29.47 1.20 28.00
N PRO A 674 -29.88 0.83 29.22
CA PRO A 674 -30.40 1.79 30.22
C PRO A 674 -29.38 2.87 30.61
N ALA A 675 -28.08 2.54 30.52
CA ALA A 675 -26.95 3.46 30.64
C ALA A 675 -25.83 2.97 29.70
N TRP A 676 -24.84 3.83 29.40
CA TRP A 676 -23.68 3.40 28.61
C TRP A 676 -22.90 2.36 29.41
N ILE A 677 -22.44 1.30 28.75
CA ILE A 677 -21.78 0.18 29.42
C ILE A 677 -20.27 0.38 29.32
N GLU A 678 -19.59 0.66 30.43
CA GLU A 678 -18.13 0.72 30.47
C GLU A 678 -17.53 -0.68 30.28
N VAL A 679 -16.51 -0.77 29.43
CA VAL A 679 -15.84 -2.03 29.11
C VAL A 679 -14.43 -1.99 29.70
N PRO A 680 -14.08 -2.90 30.63
CA PRO A 680 -12.76 -2.90 31.23
C PRO A 680 -11.69 -3.42 30.25
N GLY A 681 -10.45 -2.95 30.44
CA GLY A 681 -9.29 -3.37 29.64
C GLY A 681 -9.25 -2.78 28.24
N GLN A 682 -8.54 -3.46 27.33
CA GLN A 682 -8.32 -3.03 25.95
C GLN A 682 -8.89 -4.06 24.95
N PRO A 683 -10.22 -4.19 24.81
CA PRO A 683 -10.82 -5.21 23.96
C PRO A 683 -10.33 -5.12 22.51
N GLN A 684 -9.89 -6.25 21.95
CA GLN A 684 -9.50 -6.34 20.54
C GLN A 684 -10.69 -6.67 19.62
N ALA A 685 -11.75 -7.23 20.18
CA ALA A 685 -13.01 -7.49 19.51
C ALA A 685 -14.16 -7.50 20.52
N PHE A 686 -15.38 -7.42 20.02
CA PHE A 686 -16.60 -7.77 20.75
C PHE A 686 -17.25 -8.97 20.09
N GLY A 687 -17.86 -9.85 20.86
CA GLY A 687 -18.59 -11.00 20.33
C GLY A 687 -20.00 -11.03 20.87
N MET A 688 -20.97 -11.47 20.07
CA MET A 688 -22.33 -11.76 20.55
C MET A 688 -22.98 -12.87 19.73
N TRP A 689 -23.96 -13.54 20.31
CA TRP A 689 -24.84 -14.45 19.57
C TRP A 689 -25.97 -13.67 18.92
N ILE A 690 -26.22 -13.92 17.64
CA ILE A 690 -27.33 -13.32 16.89
C ILE A 690 -28.15 -14.42 16.24
N ASN A 691 -29.44 -14.48 16.60
CA ASN A 691 -30.43 -15.32 15.94
C ASN A 691 -31.00 -14.57 14.74
N GLY A 692 -30.49 -14.89 13.55
CA GLY A 692 -30.83 -14.22 12.30
C GLY A 692 -32.05 -14.81 11.60
N ASN A 693 -32.66 -14.00 10.73
CA ASN A 693 -33.78 -14.39 9.85
C ASN A 693 -33.41 -14.37 8.35
N GLY A 694 -32.13 -14.15 8.02
CA GLY A 694 -31.60 -14.19 6.65
C GLY A 694 -31.99 -13.01 5.77
N THR A 695 -32.46 -11.90 6.35
CA THR A 695 -33.00 -10.73 5.63
C THR A 695 -31.95 -9.75 5.11
N GLY A 696 -30.69 -9.88 5.52
CA GLY A 696 -29.56 -9.15 4.94
C GLY A 696 -29.19 -7.82 5.61
N GLU A 697 -29.81 -7.44 6.73
CA GLU A 697 -29.43 -6.26 7.49
C GLU A 697 -28.00 -6.33 8.04
N TRP A 698 -27.41 -5.16 8.28
CA TRP A 698 -26.04 -5.01 8.75
C TRP A 698 -25.97 -4.80 10.27
N PRO A 699 -25.50 -5.78 11.07
CA PRO A 699 -25.36 -5.63 12.51
C PRO A 699 -24.16 -4.74 12.84
N SER A 700 -24.34 -3.88 13.84
CA SER A 700 -23.37 -2.85 14.22
C SER A 700 -23.37 -2.60 15.73
N LEU A 701 -22.17 -2.47 16.30
CA LEU A 701 -21.95 -2.06 17.68
C LEU A 701 -21.39 -0.63 17.71
N HIS A 702 -22.03 0.26 18.46
CA HIS A 702 -21.59 1.66 18.58
C HIS A 702 -20.89 1.85 19.92
N LEU A 703 -19.63 2.28 19.88
CA LEU A 703 -18.76 2.55 21.03
C LEU A 703 -18.38 4.03 21.10
N HIS A 704 -18.05 4.50 22.29
CA HIS A 704 -17.23 5.69 22.49
C HIS A 704 -15.92 5.30 23.17
N ASP A 705 -14.83 5.95 22.79
CA ASP A 705 -13.52 5.75 23.41
C ASP A 705 -13.26 6.71 24.58
N ALA A 706 -12.05 6.65 25.16
CA ALA A 706 -11.68 7.47 26.32
C ALA A 706 -11.68 8.99 26.06
N GLN A 707 -11.66 9.40 24.78
CA GLN A 707 -11.72 10.79 24.33
C GLN A 707 -13.11 11.16 23.81
N ASP A 708 -14.09 10.28 24.00
CA ASP A 708 -15.46 10.42 23.54
C ASP A 708 -15.63 10.34 22.00
N THR A 709 -14.63 9.81 21.29
CA THR A 709 -14.71 9.55 19.85
C THR A 709 -15.66 8.38 19.58
N GLN A 710 -16.55 8.53 18.61
CA GLN A 710 -17.50 7.50 18.21
C GLN A 710 -16.87 6.47 17.28
N HIS A 711 -17.07 5.19 17.57
CA HIS A 711 -16.66 4.07 16.74
C HIS A 711 -17.85 3.17 16.43
N VAL A 712 -18.05 2.80 15.17
CA VAL A 712 -19.08 1.84 14.75
C VAL A 712 -18.39 0.58 14.25
N LEU A 713 -18.48 -0.49 15.02
CA LEU A 713 -17.95 -1.79 14.65
C LEU A 713 -19.01 -2.56 13.88
N ARG A 714 -18.67 -3.03 12.67
CA ARG A 714 -19.62 -3.67 11.76
C ARG A 714 -19.36 -5.17 11.68
N GLY A 715 -20.42 -5.97 11.78
CA GLY A 715 -20.38 -7.42 11.58
C GLY A 715 -20.72 -7.81 10.13
N PRO A 716 -20.74 -9.11 9.79
CA PRO A 716 -21.22 -9.57 8.49
C PRO A 716 -22.74 -9.35 8.33
N LEU A 717 -23.20 -9.11 7.10
CA LEU A 717 -24.65 -9.02 6.79
C LEU A 717 -25.38 -10.28 7.24
N ILE A 718 -26.56 -10.13 7.86
CA ILE A 718 -27.36 -11.25 8.40
C ILE A 718 -28.07 -11.99 7.26
N THR A 719 -27.32 -12.80 6.51
CA THR A 719 -27.82 -13.66 5.42
C THR A 719 -28.10 -15.10 5.88
N TRP A 720 -27.97 -15.37 7.18
CA TRP A 720 -28.21 -16.68 7.79
C TRP A 720 -29.50 -16.69 8.62
N THR A 721 -30.03 -17.90 8.83
CA THR A 721 -31.13 -18.19 9.75
C THR A 721 -30.62 -18.94 10.98
N GLY A 722 -31.13 -18.64 12.16
CA GLY A 722 -30.72 -19.29 13.41
C GLY A 722 -29.56 -18.57 14.12
N TRP A 723 -29.10 -19.17 15.23
CA TRP A 723 -28.01 -18.63 16.05
C TRP A 723 -26.65 -18.72 15.36
N ARG A 724 -25.94 -17.60 15.31
CA ARG A 724 -24.54 -17.52 14.90
C ARG A 724 -23.79 -16.57 15.83
N TYR A 725 -22.58 -16.95 16.24
CA TYR A 725 -21.69 -16.05 16.95
C TYR A 725 -21.05 -15.08 15.97
N VAL A 726 -21.14 -13.79 16.26
CA VAL A 726 -20.64 -12.70 15.44
C VAL A 726 -19.61 -11.92 16.23
N GLU A 727 -18.43 -11.73 15.65
CA GLU A 727 -17.37 -10.89 16.18
C GLU A 727 -17.31 -9.54 15.46
N PHE A 728 -17.07 -8.48 16.23
CA PHE A 728 -16.88 -7.10 15.81
C PHE A 728 -15.46 -6.68 16.21
N ALA A 729 -14.54 -6.62 15.24
CA ALA A 729 -13.16 -6.21 15.50
C ALA A 729 -13.10 -4.75 15.96
N VAL A 730 -12.29 -4.47 16.99
CA VAL A 730 -12.00 -3.09 17.42
C VAL A 730 -10.85 -2.58 16.56
N PRO A 731 -11.02 -1.47 15.82
CA PRO A 731 -9.98 -0.96 14.95
C PRO A 731 -8.75 -0.47 15.74
N ALA A 732 -7.60 -0.46 15.08
CA ALA A 732 -6.40 0.16 15.62
C ALA A 732 -6.65 1.66 15.92
N GLY A 733 -5.99 2.19 16.96
CA GLY A 733 -6.12 3.59 17.37
C GLY A 733 -7.28 3.92 18.31
N VAL A 734 -8.19 2.98 18.58
CA VAL A 734 -9.18 3.12 19.66
C VAL A 734 -8.47 3.27 21.01
N GLN A 735 -8.95 4.23 21.80
CA GLN A 735 -8.37 4.58 23.07
C GLN A 735 -9.23 4.04 24.23
N TYR A 736 -8.58 3.48 25.24
CA TYR A 736 -9.28 2.78 26.31
C TYR A 736 -9.32 3.60 27.60
N PRO A 737 -10.36 3.45 28.46
CA PRO A 737 -11.47 2.50 28.33
C PRO A 737 -12.49 2.91 27.25
N VAL A 738 -13.16 1.91 26.66
CA VAL A 738 -14.29 2.15 25.75
C VAL A 738 -15.61 1.93 26.50
N ARG A 739 -16.68 2.52 25.97
CA ARG A 739 -18.04 2.38 26.48
C ARG A 739 -19.02 2.09 25.36
N VAL A 740 -19.84 1.06 25.53
CA VAL A 740 -20.89 0.69 24.55
C VAL A 740 -22.04 1.67 24.66
N ARG A 741 -22.36 2.32 23.54
CA ARG A 741 -23.49 3.24 23.43
C ARG A 741 -24.78 2.51 23.10
N ARG A 742 -24.73 1.58 22.13
CA ARG A 742 -25.88 0.81 21.61
C ARG A 742 -25.45 -0.30 20.65
N PHE A 743 -26.31 -1.29 20.47
CA PHE A 743 -26.27 -2.22 19.35
C PHE A 743 -27.36 -1.86 18.35
N TYR A 744 -27.16 -2.11 17.05
CA TYR A 744 -28.17 -1.85 16.04
C TYR A 744 -27.99 -2.63 14.76
N VAL A 745 -29.06 -2.67 13.97
CA VAL A 745 -29.04 -3.16 12.59
C VAL A 745 -29.38 -2.04 11.63
N ALA A 746 -28.76 -2.03 10.45
CA ALA A 746 -29.00 -1.03 9.42
C ALA A 746 -29.24 -1.64 8.04
N GLU A 747 -30.07 -0.96 7.24
CA GLU A 747 -30.28 -1.25 5.82
C GLU A 747 -29.93 0.00 5.01
N THR A 748 -29.02 -0.17 4.06
CA THR A 748 -28.46 0.91 3.21
C THR A 748 -28.94 0.81 1.77
N ASN A 749 -29.45 -0.35 1.34
CA ASN A 749 -30.03 -0.55 0.03
C ASN A 749 -31.43 0.05 -0.02
N ALA A 750 -31.61 1.05 -0.89
CA ALA A 750 -32.88 1.73 -1.09
C ALA A 750 -33.99 0.78 -1.59
N ALA A 751 -33.63 -0.28 -2.34
CA ALA A 751 -34.57 -1.21 -2.95
C ALA A 751 -35.04 -2.34 -2.02
N ALA A 752 -34.28 -2.67 -0.99
CA ALA A 752 -34.70 -3.63 0.01
C ALA A 752 -35.72 -2.94 0.93
N GLN A 753 -36.96 -3.43 1.07
CA GLN A 753 -37.99 -2.86 1.94
C GLN A 753 -38.71 -4.01 2.62
N TYR A 754 -38.59 -4.14 3.93
CA TYR A 754 -39.07 -5.32 4.66
C TYR A 754 -39.26 -5.03 6.15
N THR A 755 -39.99 -5.93 6.80
CA THR A 755 -40.06 -6.06 8.26
C THR A 755 -39.28 -7.29 8.68
N SER A 756 -38.49 -7.22 9.74
CA SER A 756 -37.77 -8.38 10.27
C SER A 756 -37.69 -8.32 11.80
N GLU A 757 -37.21 -9.41 12.38
CA GLU A 757 -36.84 -9.47 13.78
C GLU A 757 -35.54 -10.26 13.95
N ILE A 758 -34.78 -9.95 14.99
CA ILE A 758 -33.64 -10.76 15.45
C ILE A 758 -33.69 -10.88 16.96
N VAL A 759 -32.97 -11.87 17.51
CA VAL A 759 -32.67 -11.94 18.94
C VAL A 759 -31.16 -11.88 19.12
N VAL A 760 -30.67 -10.99 19.97
CA VAL A 760 -29.26 -10.92 20.34
C VAL A 760 -29.05 -11.37 21.78
N ASP A 761 -27.89 -11.96 22.04
CA ASP A 761 -27.55 -12.50 23.36
C ASP A 761 -26.03 -12.52 23.60
N ASP A 762 -25.62 -12.59 24.88
CA ASP A 762 -24.23 -12.76 25.33
C ASP A 762 -23.21 -11.83 24.66
N LEU A 763 -23.40 -10.51 24.78
CA LEU A 763 -22.39 -9.54 24.35
C LEU A 763 -21.18 -9.62 25.29
N VAL A 764 -20.03 -10.01 24.74
CA VAL A 764 -18.74 -10.08 25.43
C VAL A 764 -17.71 -9.18 24.75
N ALA A 765 -16.74 -8.72 25.52
CA ALA A 765 -15.56 -8.02 25.07
C ALA A 765 -14.36 -8.98 25.15
N LYS A 766 -13.59 -9.10 24.06
CA LYS A 766 -12.43 -9.98 23.99
C LYS A 766 -11.19 -9.22 24.41
N VAL A 767 -10.82 -9.35 25.67
CA VAL A 767 -9.80 -8.52 26.32
C VAL A 767 -8.50 -9.31 26.45
N PRO A 768 -7.36 -8.82 25.93
CA PRO A 768 -6.07 -9.43 26.16
C PRO A 768 -5.60 -9.20 27.61
N PRO A 769 -4.66 -10.00 28.13
CA PRO A 769 -4.04 -9.73 29.42
C PRO A 769 -3.44 -8.31 29.49
N THR A 770 -3.62 -7.63 30.64
CA THR A 770 -3.13 -6.27 30.85
C THR A 770 -1.61 -6.22 30.84
N LEU A 771 -1.05 -5.23 30.13
CA LEU A 771 0.38 -4.99 30.08
C LEU A 771 0.68 -3.50 30.31
N ASP A 772 1.57 -3.21 31.26
CA ASP A 772 2.09 -1.87 31.47
C ASP A 772 3.21 -1.59 30.46
N VAL A 773 2.90 -0.78 29.45
CA VAL A 773 3.86 -0.36 28.44
C VAL A 773 4.50 0.97 28.88
N PRO A 774 5.84 1.10 28.84
CA PRO A 774 6.49 2.38 29.10
C PRO A 774 5.95 3.47 28.17
N ALA A 775 5.63 4.64 28.73
CA ALA A 775 5.16 5.76 27.91
C ALA A 775 6.26 6.20 26.93
N GLU A 776 5.92 6.29 25.65
CA GLU A 776 6.82 6.86 24.66
C GLU A 776 6.90 8.38 24.84
N THR A 777 8.10 8.93 24.69
CA THR A 777 8.29 10.38 24.69
C THR A 777 7.81 10.95 23.37
N PRO A 778 6.88 11.93 23.35
CA PRO A 778 6.44 12.58 22.12
C PRO A 778 7.63 13.15 21.35
N ARG A 779 7.64 12.93 20.04
CA ARG A 779 8.69 13.39 19.12
C ARG A 779 8.13 14.46 18.21
N THR A 780 8.96 15.43 17.86
CA THR A 780 8.63 16.49 16.90
C THR A 780 9.89 16.83 16.13
N ASP A 781 9.80 16.88 14.80
CA ASP A 781 10.91 17.27 13.94
C ASP A 781 11.44 18.66 14.31
N ARG A 782 12.72 18.86 14.08
CA ARG A 782 13.42 20.13 14.37
C ARG A 782 12.94 21.31 13.53
N VAL A 783 12.14 21.09 12.49
CA VAL A 783 11.45 22.17 11.78
C VAL A 783 10.56 22.97 12.72
N VAL A 784 9.98 22.34 13.76
CA VAL A 784 9.13 23.03 14.73
C VAL A 784 9.97 23.70 15.81
N LEU A 785 9.82 25.01 15.96
CA LEU A 785 10.46 25.76 17.02
C LEU A 785 9.89 25.35 18.37
N ARG A 786 10.78 24.90 19.27
CA ARG A 786 10.42 24.63 20.68
C ARG A 786 10.58 25.86 21.57
N ASP A 787 11.50 26.74 21.17
CA ASP A 787 11.84 27.98 21.86
C ASP A 787 12.14 29.07 20.83
N GLY A 788 11.47 30.22 20.95
CA GLY A 788 11.61 31.39 20.07
C GLY A 788 10.48 31.53 19.05
N THR A 789 10.61 32.52 18.15
CA THR A 789 9.61 32.84 17.12
C THR A 789 10.23 32.89 15.72
N VAL A 790 9.39 32.81 14.69
CA VAL A 790 9.81 32.98 13.29
C VAL A 790 9.90 34.46 12.84
N ASP A 791 9.62 35.42 13.71
CA ASP A 791 9.53 36.86 13.37
C ASP A 791 10.81 37.43 12.73
N GLY A 792 11.97 36.83 13.00
CA GLY A 792 13.26 37.23 12.44
C GLY A 792 13.57 36.68 11.04
N ALA A 793 12.70 35.84 10.47
CA ALA A 793 12.92 35.24 9.17
C ALA A 793 12.84 36.29 8.03
N PRO A 794 13.61 36.11 6.93
CA PRO A 794 13.56 37.00 5.76
C PRO A 794 12.15 37.27 5.22
N TRP A 795 11.29 36.25 5.21
CA TRP A 795 9.87 36.36 4.91
C TRP A 795 9.10 35.21 5.57
N ARG A 796 7.77 35.34 5.65
CA ARG A 796 6.93 34.38 6.40
C ARG A 796 5.63 34.07 5.68
N PHE A 797 5.08 32.89 5.89
CA PHE A 797 3.72 32.55 5.45
C PHE A 797 2.96 31.80 6.54
N ALA A 798 1.64 31.96 6.58
CA ALA A 798 0.79 31.29 7.56
C ALA A 798 -0.01 30.16 6.91
N VAL A 799 -0.37 29.15 7.70
CA VAL A 799 -1.24 28.04 7.30
C VAL A 799 -2.32 27.82 8.35
N MET A 800 -3.57 27.68 7.89
CA MET A 800 -4.70 27.25 8.71
C MET A 800 -5.49 26.15 8.00
N SER A 801 -6.16 25.28 8.76
CA SER A 801 -6.97 24.17 8.24
C SER A 801 -8.13 23.85 9.19
N ASP A 802 -9.12 23.10 8.72
CA ASP A 802 -10.10 22.42 9.57
C ASP A 802 -10.88 23.38 10.51
N ALA A 803 -11.46 24.43 9.92
CA ALA A 803 -12.42 25.30 10.60
C ALA A 803 -13.84 24.71 10.56
N GLN A 804 -14.20 24.05 9.45
CA GLN A 804 -15.43 23.27 9.23
C GLN A 804 -16.74 23.98 9.66
N PHE A 805 -16.94 25.25 9.30
CA PHE A 805 -18.23 25.92 9.56
C PHE A 805 -19.24 25.74 8.42
N VAL A 806 -20.52 25.98 8.73
CA VAL A 806 -21.64 25.98 7.76
C VAL A 806 -22.37 27.31 7.74
N ALA A 807 -22.89 27.71 6.58
CA ALA A 807 -23.73 28.91 6.45
C ALA A 807 -25.10 28.77 7.12
N ALA A 808 -25.54 27.54 7.42
CA ALA A 808 -26.75 27.28 8.20
C ALA A 808 -26.63 27.70 9.67
N ALA A 809 -25.40 27.87 10.18
CA ALA A 809 -25.10 28.29 11.55
C ALA A 809 -24.00 29.38 11.57
N PRO A 810 -24.30 30.58 11.03
CA PRO A 810 -23.30 31.64 10.80
C PRO A 810 -22.77 32.27 12.10
N ASP A 811 -23.49 32.11 13.21
CA ASP A 811 -23.11 32.61 14.54
C ASP A 811 -22.54 31.49 15.45
N SER A 812 -22.12 30.37 14.87
CA SER A 812 -21.57 29.23 15.61
C SER A 812 -20.18 29.53 16.18
N GLU A 813 -19.79 28.77 17.21
CA GLU A 813 -18.43 28.79 17.77
C GLU A 813 -17.36 28.51 16.70
N LEU A 814 -17.64 27.65 15.70
CA LEU A 814 -16.72 27.36 14.60
C LEU A 814 -16.42 28.61 13.76
N VAL A 815 -17.45 29.43 13.46
CA VAL A 815 -17.25 30.72 12.77
C VAL A 815 -16.47 31.70 13.66
N ALA A 816 -16.77 31.73 14.97
CA ALA A 816 -16.05 32.59 15.91
C ALA A 816 -14.56 32.22 16.00
N GLN A 817 -14.23 30.92 16.06
CA GLN A 817 -12.84 30.45 16.03
C GLN A 817 -12.16 30.74 14.69
N ALA A 818 -12.82 30.50 13.57
CA ALA A 818 -12.27 30.82 12.24
C ALA A 818 -11.88 32.31 12.14
N ARG A 819 -12.75 33.21 12.60
CA ARG A 819 -12.48 34.65 12.65
C ARG A 819 -11.35 35.00 13.61
N ARG A 820 -11.30 34.37 14.79
CA ARG A 820 -10.18 34.53 15.74
C ARG A 820 -8.85 34.19 15.07
N THR A 821 -8.74 33.01 14.46
CA THR A 821 -7.51 32.56 13.78
C THR A 821 -7.09 33.54 12.69
N LEU A 822 -8.03 34.01 11.84
CA LEU A 822 -7.72 34.98 10.79
C LEU A 822 -7.18 36.31 11.33
N ARG A 823 -7.72 36.79 12.47
CA ARG A 823 -7.22 38.00 13.14
C ARG A 823 -5.82 37.81 13.73
N GLU A 824 -5.57 36.67 14.36
CA GLU A 824 -4.25 36.31 14.88
C GLU A 824 -3.21 36.23 13.74
N VAL A 825 -3.54 35.52 12.65
CA VAL A 825 -2.73 35.44 11.43
C VAL A 825 -2.44 36.84 10.88
N ARG A 826 -3.45 37.69 10.72
CA ARG A 826 -3.26 39.06 10.22
C ARG A 826 -2.37 39.88 11.16
N ALA A 827 -2.51 39.72 12.47
CA ALA A 827 -1.70 40.42 13.47
C ALA A 827 -0.22 39.99 13.43
N ALA A 828 0.05 38.72 13.10
CA ALA A 828 1.41 38.22 12.90
C ALA A 828 2.09 38.80 11.66
N LYS A 829 1.32 39.29 10.67
CA LYS A 829 1.82 39.89 9.41
C LYS A 829 2.71 38.95 8.58
N PRO A 830 2.22 37.76 8.21
CA PRO A 830 2.86 36.95 7.17
C PRO A 830 2.73 37.63 5.80
N ASP A 831 3.53 37.21 4.82
CA ASP A 831 3.45 37.67 3.43
C ASP A 831 2.15 37.19 2.75
N PHE A 832 1.67 36.00 3.11
CA PHE A 832 0.40 35.42 2.66
C PHE A 832 -0.09 34.30 3.59
N LEU A 833 -1.37 33.95 3.46
CA LEU A 833 -2.03 32.83 4.14
C LEU A 833 -2.32 31.67 3.17
N VAL A 834 -2.13 30.43 3.61
CA VAL A 834 -2.69 29.26 2.95
C VAL A 834 -3.78 28.63 3.83
N ILE A 835 -4.99 28.54 3.29
CA ILE A 835 -6.08 27.77 3.88
C ILE A 835 -5.97 26.36 3.30
N ASN A 836 -5.44 25.41 4.06
CA ASN A 836 -5.14 24.06 3.59
C ASN A 836 -6.28 23.09 3.91
N GLY A 837 -7.42 23.30 3.25
CA GLY A 837 -8.62 22.46 3.29
C GLY A 837 -9.52 22.64 4.51
N ASP A 838 -10.76 22.16 4.35
CA ASP A 838 -11.78 22.05 5.39
C ASP A 838 -12.10 23.37 6.11
N PHE A 839 -12.18 24.47 5.36
CA PHE A 839 -12.62 25.75 5.93
C PHE A 839 -14.13 25.76 6.12
N VAL A 840 -14.86 25.19 5.15
CA VAL A 840 -16.30 24.92 5.23
C VAL A 840 -16.55 23.43 5.51
N ASP A 841 -17.76 23.06 5.93
CA ASP A 841 -18.11 21.68 6.27
C ASP A 841 -18.87 20.93 5.16
N THR A 842 -19.80 21.59 4.46
CA THR A 842 -20.78 20.89 3.59
C THR A 842 -20.70 21.18 2.09
N ALA A 843 -19.77 22.04 1.66
CA ALA A 843 -19.56 22.41 0.25
C ALA A 843 -20.75 23.07 -0.49
N TYR A 844 -21.79 23.51 0.23
CA TYR A 844 -22.91 24.19 -0.42
C TYR A 844 -22.48 25.59 -0.87
N PRO A 845 -23.05 26.15 -1.95
CA PRO A 845 -22.71 27.49 -2.41
C PRO A 845 -22.84 28.58 -1.34
N ALA A 846 -23.80 28.42 -0.42
CA ALA A 846 -23.99 29.31 0.72
C ALA A 846 -22.79 29.29 1.69
N ASP A 847 -22.18 28.13 1.92
CA ASP A 847 -21.00 27.98 2.77
C ASP A 847 -19.82 28.75 2.17
N PHE A 848 -19.57 28.60 0.87
CA PHE A 848 -18.52 29.33 0.18
C PHE A 848 -18.76 30.85 0.12
N ALA A 849 -20.02 31.28 0.01
CA ALA A 849 -20.38 32.68 0.09
C ALA A 849 -20.11 33.26 1.50
N LEU A 850 -20.40 32.49 2.56
CA LEU A 850 -20.04 32.87 3.93
C LEU A 850 -18.52 32.90 4.13
N ALA A 851 -17.81 31.88 3.64
CA ALA A 851 -16.35 31.82 3.69
C ALA A 851 -15.71 33.04 3.02
N ARG A 852 -16.19 33.42 1.83
CA ARG A 852 -15.71 34.60 1.12
C ARG A 852 -15.92 35.87 1.94
N ARG A 853 -17.11 36.04 2.52
CA ARG A 853 -17.43 37.18 3.39
C ARG A 853 -16.50 37.27 4.59
N ILE A 854 -16.29 36.14 5.30
CA ILE A 854 -15.39 36.09 6.46
C ILE A 854 -13.97 36.50 6.05
N LEU A 855 -13.45 35.97 4.94
CA LEU A 855 -12.12 36.31 4.46
C LEU A 855 -11.99 37.78 4.08
N ASP A 856 -12.97 38.33 3.35
CA ASP A 856 -12.98 39.74 2.96
C ASP A 856 -13.05 40.66 4.19
N GLU A 857 -13.83 40.31 5.21
CA GLU A 857 -13.99 41.07 6.46
C GLU A 857 -12.73 41.04 7.35
N GLU A 858 -12.15 39.86 7.58
CA GLU A 858 -11.05 39.71 8.54
C GLU A 858 -9.68 40.05 7.94
N LEU A 859 -9.45 39.68 6.67
CA LEU A 859 -8.18 39.95 5.97
C LEU A 859 -8.16 41.32 5.28
N GLY A 860 -9.33 41.93 5.04
CA GLY A 860 -9.47 43.28 4.50
C GLY A 860 -8.90 43.48 3.08
N GLY A 861 -8.62 42.39 2.36
CA GLY A 861 -7.89 42.42 1.09
C GLY A 861 -6.41 42.82 1.21
N GLU A 862 -5.89 43.00 2.43
CA GLU A 862 -4.51 43.39 2.71
C GLU A 862 -3.55 42.20 2.72
N LEU A 863 -4.02 41.04 3.22
CA LEU A 863 -3.25 39.80 3.26
C LEU A 863 -3.69 38.86 2.12
N PRO A 864 -2.82 38.57 1.13
CA PRO A 864 -3.11 37.57 0.10
C PRO A 864 -3.35 36.19 0.70
N TYR A 865 -4.25 35.41 0.10
CA TYR A 865 -4.48 34.03 0.51
C TYR A 865 -4.59 33.06 -0.66
N TYR A 866 -4.22 31.81 -0.40
CA TYR A 866 -4.43 30.66 -1.28
C TYR A 866 -5.32 29.64 -0.56
N TYR A 867 -6.36 29.16 -1.21
CA TYR A 867 -7.29 28.19 -0.62
C TYR A 867 -7.15 26.86 -1.37
N VAL A 868 -6.69 25.83 -0.65
CA VAL A 868 -6.57 24.45 -1.11
C VAL A 868 -7.82 23.68 -0.66
N PRO A 869 -8.51 22.93 -1.54
CA PRO A 869 -9.69 22.17 -1.14
C PRO A 869 -9.32 20.91 -0.33
N GLY A 870 -10.05 20.67 0.75
CA GLY A 870 -10.12 19.44 1.54
C GLY A 870 -11.37 18.63 1.21
N ASN A 871 -11.62 17.54 1.94
CA ASN A 871 -12.76 16.66 1.69
C ASN A 871 -14.09 17.31 2.06
N HIS A 872 -14.11 18.28 2.98
CA HIS A 872 -15.33 19.01 3.31
C HIS A 872 -15.73 20.04 2.25
N GLU A 873 -14.81 20.40 1.34
CA GLU A 873 -15.14 21.13 0.11
C GLU A 873 -15.83 20.27 -0.97
N ILE A 874 -16.01 18.96 -0.73
CA ILE A 874 -16.81 18.07 -1.58
C ILE A 874 -17.84 17.20 -0.81
N MET A 875 -17.99 17.39 0.50
CA MET A 875 -18.74 16.46 1.35
C MET A 875 -20.24 16.39 1.02
N GLY A 876 -20.89 17.53 0.82
CA GLY A 876 -22.33 17.61 0.51
C GLY A 876 -22.65 17.95 -0.94
N ALA A 877 -21.66 18.38 -1.73
CA ALA A 877 -21.85 18.92 -3.07
C ALA A 877 -20.58 18.76 -3.92
N PRO A 878 -20.66 18.83 -5.27
CA PRO A 878 -19.48 18.63 -6.13
C PRO A 878 -18.46 19.77 -6.02
N ILE A 879 -17.19 19.44 -6.28
CA ILE A 879 -16.04 20.38 -6.30
C ILE A 879 -16.23 21.60 -7.24
N GLY A 880 -17.18 21.53 -8.18
CA GLY A 880 -17.54 22.65 -9.04
C GLY A 880 -17.99 23.89 -8.27
N ASN A 881 -18.62 23.73 -7.09
CA ASN A 881 -19.03 24.85 -6.24
C ASN A 881 -17.82 25.62 -5.69
N PHE A 882 -16.81 24.89 -5.21
CA PHE A 882 -15.54 25.48 -4.78
C PHE A 882 -14.87 26.22 -5.94
N THR A 883 -14.81 25.58 -7.12
CA THR A 883 -14.15 26.14 -8.30
C THR A 883 -14.82 27.44 -8.75
N ALA A 884 -16.16 27.50 -8.69
CA ALA A 884 -16.92 28.70 -9.00
C ALA A 884 -16.65 29.86 -8.02
N ALA A 885 -16.43 29.56 -6.74
CA ALA A 885 -16.21 30.57 -5.70
C ALA A 885 -14.75 31.03 -5.57
N PHE A 886 -13.80 30.09 -5.68
CA PHE A 886 -12.39 30.31 -5.34
C PHE A 886 -11.40 30.00 -6.48
N GLY A 887 -11.85 29.43 -7.60
CA GLY A 887 -11.02 29.17 -8.78
C GLY A 887 -10.34 27.79 -8.79
N ALA A 888 -9.19 27.70 -9.46
CA ALA A 888 -8.49 26.43 -9.69
C ALA A 888 -8.17 25.68 -8.39
N THR A 889 -8.32 24.35 -8.41
CA THR A 889 -8.12 23.44 -7.28
C THR A 889 -6.66 23.03 -7.07
N SER A 890 -5.79 23.29 -8.06
CA SER A 890 -4.34 23.14 -7.98
C SER A 890 -3.66 24.37 -8.60
N ARG A 891 -2.49 24.76 -8.05
CA ARG A 891 -1.78 26.00 -8.43
C ARG A 891 -0.28 25.84 -8.27
N VAL A 892 0.46 26.61 -9.07
CA VAL A 892 1.92 26.78 -8.93
C VAL A 892 2.22 28.28 -8.92
N PHE A 893 3.01 28.74 -7.95
CA PHE A 893 3.46 30.13 -7.87
C PHE A 893 4.81 30.21 -7.17
N ASP A 894 5.57 31.28 -7.41
CA ASP A 894 6.87 31.50 -6.79
C ASP A 894 6.79 32.67 -5.81
N HIS A 895 7.44 32.55 -4.66
CA HIS A 895 7.62 33.63 -3.69
C HIS A 895 9.02 33.60 -3.12
N ALA A 896 9.76 34.69 -3.27
CA ALA A 896 11.10 34.89 -2.69
C ALA A 896 12.08 33.69 -2.88
N GLY A 897 12.09 33.09 -4.07
CA GLY A 897 12.98 31.97 -4.41
C GLY A 897 12.45 30.58 -4.04
N THR A 898 11.24 30.48 -3.49
CA THR A 898 10.54 29.22 -3.21
C THR A 898 9.39 29.02 -4.19
N ARG A 899 9.32 27.85 -4.82
CA ARG A 899 8.20 27.45 -5.69
C ARG A 899 7.16 26.68 -4.88
N PHE A 900 5.95 27.21 -4.83
CA PHE A 900 4.81 26.60 -4.17
C PHE A 900 3.99 25.77 -5.16
N VAL A 901 3.53 24.61 -4.71
CA VAL A 901 2.61 23.73 -5.45
C VAL A 901 1.46 23.35 -4.52
N THR A 902 0.25 23.77 -4.84
CA THR A 902 -0.95 23.32 -4.11
C THR A 902 -1.66 22.25 -4.90
N LEU A 903 -1.99 21.13 -4.26
CA LEU A 903 -2.66 19.97 -4.87
C LEU A 903 -4.01 19.72 -4.20
N ASN A 904 -4.95 19.21 -4.99
CA ASN A 904 -6.28 18.81 -4.56
C ASN A 904 -6.26 17.35 -4.13
N THR A 905 -6.54 17.10 -2.85
CA THR A 905 -6.77 15.75 -2.31
C THR A 905 -8.13 15.64 -1.66
N SER A 906 -9.12 16.42 -2.10
CA SER A 906 -10.47 16.42 -1.54
C SER A 906 -11.13 15.04 -1.61
N ALA A 907 -10.77 14.21 -2.59
CA ALA A 907 -11.25 12.83 -2.72
C ALA A 907 -10.40 11.80 -1.95
N GLY A 908 -9.49 12.23 -1.07
CA GLY A 908 -8.57 11.35 -0.33
C GLY A 908 -7.43 10.74 -1.18
N SER A 909 -7.31 11.15 -2.44
CA SER A 909 -6.30 10.72 -3.42
C SER A 909 -5.99 11.85 -4.40
N LEU A 910 -4.76 11.88 -4.91
CA LEU A 910 -4.33 12.78 -5.98
C LEU A 910 -5.01 12.41 -7.31
N ARG A 911 -4.98 11.14 -7.75
CA ARG A 911 -5.67 10.73 -9.00
C ARG A 911 -7.19 10.82 -8.86
N GLY A 912 -7.74 10.44 -7.70
CA GLY A 912 -9.17 10.56 -7.42
C GLY A 912 -9.69 12.00 -7.54
N SER A 913 -8.81 12.98 -7.33
CA SER A 913 -9.12 14.42 -7.44
C SER A 913 -8.71 15.02 -8.80
N GLY A 914 -8.16 14.21 -9.71
CA GLY A 914 -7.79 14.57 -11.09
C GLY A 914 -6.31 14.30 -11.40
N PHE A 915 -6.01 13.37 -12.31
CA PHE A 915 -4.64 12.92 -12.60
C PHE A 915 -3.70 14.01 -13.14
N GLY A 916 -4.21 15.02 -13.85
CA GLY A 916 -3.38 16.12 -14.39
C GLY A 916 -2.58 16.88 -13.33
N GLN A 917 -2.98 16.83 -12.05
CA GLN A 917 -2.20 17.43 -10.96
C GLN A 917 -0.96 16.61 -10.57
N VAL A 918 -0.98 15.30 -10.80
CA VAL A 918 0.17 14.42 -10.60
C VAL A 918 1.25 14.76 -11.64
N GLU A 919 0.84 14.90 -12.90
CA GLU A 919 1.71 15.35 -13.99
C GLU A 919 2.23 16.77 -13.72
N LEU A 920 1.37 17.67 -13.22
CA LEU A 920 1.74 19.01 -12.80
C LEU A 920 2.84 18.98 -11.73
N LEU A 921 2.72 18.15 -10.69
CA LEU A 921 3.73 18.02 -9.65
C LEU A 921 5.07 17.57 -10.25
N ARG A 922 5.08 16.48 -11.03
CA ARG A 922 6.29 15.96 -11.67
C ARG A 922 6.97 17.02 -12.53
N ALA A 923 6.23 17.63 -13.45
CA ALA A 923 6.74 18.65 -14.34
C ALA A 923 7.22 19.91 -13.58
N THR A 924 6.62 20.21 -12.43
CA THR A 924 7.02 21.35 -11.60
C THR A 924 8.33 21.10 -10.88
N LEU A 925 8.54 19.89 -10.33
CA LEU A 925 9.81 19.50 -9.72
C LEU A 925 10.96 19.50 -10.73
N ASP A 926 10.72 19.01 -11.96
CA ASP A 926 11.74 19.04 -13.01
C ASP A 926 12.10 20.47 -13.46
N ARG A 927 11.10 21.35 -13.62
CA ARG A 927 11.33 22.77 -13.90
C ARG A 927 12.05 23.47 -12.75
N ALA A 928 11.65 23.21 -11.50
CA ALA A 928 12.32 23.76 -10.32
C ALA A 928 13.76 23.27 -10.21
N ALA A 929 14.07 22.04 -10.63
CA ALA A 929 15.43 21.51 -10.60
C ALA A 929 16.36 22.28 -11.55
N ALA A 930 15.88 22.62 -12.75
CA ALA A 930 16.61 23.37 -13.77
C ALA A 930 16.68 24.89 -13.51
N ASP A 931 15.72 25.45 -12.80
CA ASP A 931 15.60 26.90 -12.59
C ASP A 931 16.53 27.40 -11.47
N ALA A 932 17.57 28.17 -11.82
CA ALA A 932 18.53 28.71 -10.85
C ALA A 932 17.93 29.77 -9.89
N SER A 933 16.77 30.36 -10.23
CA SER A 933 16.10 31.33 -9.36
C SER A 933 15.30 30.67 -8.23
N VAL A 934 15.05 29.36 -8.34
CA VAL A 934 14.33 28.57 -7.34
C VAL A 934 15.34 27.84 -6.46
N GLY A 935 15.38 28.18 -5.18
CA GLY A 935 16.20 27.52 -4.15
C GLY A 935 15.46 26.42 -3.38
N SER A 936 14.13 26.45 -3.37
CA SER A 936 13.29 25.50 -2.62
C SER A 936 11.94 25.24 -3.28
N VAL A 937 11.30 24.11 -2.94
CA VAL A 937 9.92 23.76 -3.30
C VAL A 937 9.10 23.47 -2.05
N ALA A 938 7.88 24.01 -1.97
CA ALA A 938 6.90 23.69 -0.94
C ALA A 938 5.64 23.11 -1.57
N VAL A 939 5.22 21.92 -1.13
CA VAL A 939 4.03 21.22 -1.63
C VAL A 939 2.97 21.19 -0.54
N LEU A 940 1.75 21.64 -0.86
CA LEU A 940 0.65 21.75 0.10
C LEU A 940 -0.59 21.03 -0.43
N PHE A 941 -1.16 20.16 0.39
CA PHE A 941 -2.42 19.47 0.11
C PHE A 941 -3.06 18.99 1.40
N HIS A 942 -4.36 18.71 1.40
CA HIS A 942 -5.10 18.53 2.64
C HIS A 942 -4.79 17.19 3.34
N HIS A 943 -4.91 16.05 2.65
CA HIS A 943 -4.69 14.72 3.25
C HIS A 943 -3.21 14.35 3.24
N PRO A 944 -2.54 14.17 4.40
CA PRO A 944 -1.11 13.85 4.42
C PRO A 944 -0.76 12.47 3.85
N PRO A 945 0.47 12.27 3.37
CA PRO A 945 0.97 10.93 3.04
C PRO A 945 1.00 9.99 4.25
N ARG A 946 1.20 10.55 5.47
CA ARG A 946 1.26 9.80 6.72
C ARG A 946 0.40 10.46 7.78
N ASP A 947 -0.53 9.70 8.35
CA ASP A 947 -1.25 10.09 9.56
C ASP A 947 -0.42 9.65 10.78
N PRO A 948 -0.05 10.54 11.71
CA PRO A 948 0.73 10.20 12.90
C PRO A 948 -0.07 9.43 13.96
N SER A 949 -1.40 9.44 13.90
CA SER A 949 -2.25 8.70 14.84
C SER A 949 -2.12 7.19 14.64
N PRO A 950 -2.44 6.35 15.63
CA PRO A 950 -2.41 4.90 15.44
C PRO A 950 -3.52 4.37 14.52
N ALA A 951 -4.60 5.14 14.30
CA ALA A 951 -5.71 4.74 13.43
C ALA A 951 -5.38 4.85 11.94
N LYS A 952 -4.43 5.73 11.58
CA LYS A 952 -4.02 5.99 10.18
C LYS A 952 -5.19 6.35 9.24
N ALA A 953 -6.28 6.86 9.80
CA ALA A 953 -7.55 7.06 9.08
C ALA A 953 -7.59 8.34 8.24
N SER A 954 -6.64 9.26 8.46
CA SER A 954 -6.64 10.61 7.89
C SER A 954 -5.46 10.82 6.91
N GLN A 955 -5.01 9.78 6.22
CA GLN A 955 -3.91 9.86 5.24
C GLN A 955 -4.41 9.62 3.82
N LEU A 956 -3.57 9.86 2.82
CA LEU A 956 -3.84 9.47 1.43
C LEU A 956 -4.24 7.99 1.36
N GLY A 957 -5.41 7.73 0.79
CA GLY A 957 -5.98 6.39 0.70
C GLY A 957 -5.19 5.49 -0.25
N ASP A 958 -4.64 6.05 -1.32
CA ASP A 958 -3.69 5.36 -2.19
C ASP A 958 -2.28 5.45 -1.60
N ARG A 959 -1.78 4.32 -1.08
CA ARG A 959 -0.47 4.26 -0.42
C ARG A 959 0.70 4.35 -1.40
N LYS A 960 0.52 3.99 -2.68
CA LYS A 960 1.53 4.17 -3.72
C LYS A 960 1.66 5.65 -4.10
N GLU A 961 0.57 6.41 -4.11
CA GLU A 961 0.63 7.88 -4.28
C GLU A 961 1.43 8.54 -3.14
N ALA A 962 1.20 8.12 -1.90
CA ALA A 962 1.98 8.60 -0.75
C ALA A 962 3.48 8.32 -0.92
N ALA A 963 3.85 7.08 -1.29
CA ALA A 963 5.24 6.71 -1.56
C ALA A 963 5.84 7.51 -2.73
N LEU A 964 5.07 7.77 -3.79
CA LEU A 964 5.50 8.52 -4.97
C LEU A 964 5.85 9.97 -4.63
N VAL A 965 5.00 10.65 -3.85
CA VAL A 965 5.25 12.03 -3.39
C VAL A 965 6.49 12.08 -2.50
N GLU A 966 6.60 11.16 -1.54
CA GLU A 966 7.76 11.07 -0.65
C GLU A 966 9.06 10.88 -1.44
N GLN A 967 9.05 9.93 -2.38
CA GLN A 967 10.20 9.63 -3.22
C GLN A 967 10.58 10.82 -4.10
N TRP A 968 9.63 11.44 -4.81
CA TRP A 968 9.94 12.54 -5.74
C TRP A 968 10.54 13.76 -5.03
N LEU A 969 10.08 14.08 -3.83
CA LEU A 969 10.59 15.21 -3.06
C LEU A 969 11.96 14.90 -2.45
N ALA A 970 12.17 13.69 -1.93
CA ALA A 970 13.48 13.24 -1.47
C ALA A 970 14.50 13.22 -2.63
N ASP A 971 14.13 12.67 -3.79
CA ASP A 971 14.97 12.64 -4.98
C ASP A 971 15.27 14.04 -5.52
N PHE A 972 14.28 14.94 -5.50
CA PHE A 972 14.49 16.36 -5.85
C PHE A 972 15.54 17.00 -4.94
N GLN A 973 15.39 16.86 -3.62
CA GLN A 973 16.32 17.41 -2.64
C GLN A 973 17.71 16.81 -2.78
N HIS A 974 17.84 15.48 -2.86
CA HIS A 974 19.15 14.82 -2.99
C HIS A 974 19.87 15.16 -4.30
N ARG A 975 19.15 15.22 -5.42
CA ARG A 975 19.74 15.47 -6.74
C ARG A 975 20.14 16.93 -6.93
N THR A 976 19.42 17.87 -6.33
CA THR A 976 19.62 19.30 -6.57
C THR A 976 20.31 20.02 -5.41
N GLY A 977 20.20 19.50 -4.20
CA GLY A 977 20.56 20.14 -2.94
C GLY A 977 19.60 21.25 -2.49
N LYS A 978 18.53 21.49 -3.25
CA LYS A 978 17.50 22.50 -2.97
C LYS A 978 16.57 22.06 -1.83
N GLY A 979 15.93 23.03 -1.17
CA GLY A 979 14.99 22.73 -0.10
C GLY A 979 13.70 22.09 -0.61
N ALA A 980 13.14 21.16 0.15
CA ALA A 980 11.79 20.64 -0.04
C ALA A 980 10.99 20.70 1.28
N LEU A 981 9.69 20.93 1.21
CA LEU A 981 8.76 20.95 2.34
C LEU A 981 7.40 20.41 1.91
N VAL A 982 6.74 19.63 2.77
CA VAL A 982 5.32 19.26 2.62
C VAL A 982 4.51 19.81 3.79
N VAL A 983 3.37 20.43 3.49
CA VAL A 983 2.41 20.90 4.50
C VAL A 983 1.02 20.33 4.25
N ASN A 984 0.44 19.72 5.28
CA ASN A 984 -0.85 19.04 5.25
C ASN A 984 -1.81 19.52 6.36
N GLY A 985 -3.05 19.01 6.36
CA GLY A 985 -4.08 19.25 7.38
C GLY A 985 -4.81 17.95 7.75
N HIS A 986 -6.15 17.99 7.87
CA HIS A 986 -7.08 16.84 7.91
C HIS A 986 -7.06 15.98 9.19
N VAL A 987 -5.88 15.63 9.70
CA VAL A 987 -5.71 14.74 10.87
C VAL A 987 -6.30 15.35 12.15
N GLY A 988 -6.36 16.68 12.22
CA GLY A 988 -6.72 17.40 13.44
C GLY A 988 -5.68 17.31 14.55
N THR A 989 -4.40 17.27 14.16
CA THR A 989 -3.25 17.20 15.08
C THR A 989 -2.09 18.02 14.52
N PHE A 990 -1.50 18.86 15.36
CA PHE A 990 -0.22 19.52 15.08
C PHE A 990 0.91 18.51 15.17
N HIS A 991 1.56 18.21 14.06
CA HIS A 991 2.63 17.21 14.00
C HIS A 991 3.70 17.60 12.97
N ALA A 992 4.92 17.17 13.20
CA ALA A 992 5.98 17.26 12.21
C ALA A 992 6.93 16.08 12.32
N ASP A 993 7.27 15.50 11.17
CA ASP A 993 8.29 14.47 11.01
C ASP A 993 9.17 14.77 9.78
N ARG A 994 10.19 13.95 9.55
CA ARG A 994 11.08 14.07 8.40
C ARG A 994 11.25 12.72 7.72
N VAL A 995 11.12 12.71 6.40
CA VAL A 995 11.28 11.52 5.56
C VAL A 995 12.37 11.79 4.53
N ASP A 996 13.47 11.02 4.59
CA ASP A 996 14.62 11.15 3.68
C ASP A 996 15.06 12.62 3.48
N GLY A 997 15.21 13.34 4.59
CA GLY A 997 15.64 14.73 4.66
C GLY A 997 14.53 15.78 4.48
N VAL A 998 13.34 15.41 4.01
CA VAL A 998 12.24 16.36 3.71
C VAL A 998 11.32 16.50 4.93
N PRO A 999 11.08 17.72 5.46
CA PRO A 999 10.11 17.93 6.53
C PRO A 999 8.67 17.77 6.03
N TYR A 1000 7.85 17.05 6.79
CA TYR A 1000 6.41 16.89 6.62
C TYR A 1000 5.72 17.50 7.84
N VAL A 1001 4.95 18.54 7.63
CA VAL A 1001 4.25 19.28 8.69
C VAL A 1001 2.75 19.11 8.51
N VAL A 1002 2.07 18.59 9.53
CA VAL A 1002 0.62 18.53 9.61
C VAL A 1002 0.14 19.70 10.47
N ASN A 1003 -0.58 20.63 9.86
CA ASN A 1003 -1.27 21.69 10.57
C ASN A 1003 -2.52 21.12 11.26
N GLY A 1004 -2.75 21.48 12.53
CA GLY A 1004 -3.92 21.04 13.27
C GLY A 1004 -5.17 21.90 13.02
N ASN A 1005 -6.19 21.72 13.85
CA ASN A 1005 -7.49 22.37 13.65
C ASN A 1005 -7.48 23.85 14.04
N ALA A 1006 -8.05 24.69 13.19
CA ALA A 1006 -8.32 26.09 13.53
C ALA A 1006 -9.65 26.26 14.28
N GLY A 1007 -10.68 25.47 13.96
CA GLY A 1007 -12.03 25.63 14.54
C GLY A 1007 -12.57 24.40 15.26
N LYS A 1008 -12.58 23.27 14.57
CA LYS A 1008 -13.11 21.98 15.06
C LYS A 1008 -12.29 21.44 16.23
N ASP A 1009 -12.92 20.65 17.10
CA ASP A 1009 -12.23 19.98 18.20
C ASP A 1009 -11.10 19.05 17.71
N PRO A 1010 -9.90 19.09 18.32
CA PRO A 1010 -8.75 18.28 17.91
C PRO A 1010 -8.96 16.78 18.12
N SER A 1011 -8.35 15.97 17.24
CA SER A 1011 -8.57 14.52 17.15
C SER A 1011 -7.62 13.66 17.98
N THR A 1012 -6.56 14.24 18.56
CA THR A 1012 -5.60 13.52 19.43
C THR A 1012 -5.50 14.14 20.83
N PRO A 1013 -4.83 13.51 21.81
CA PRO A 1013 -4.53 14.13 23.11
C PRO A 1013 -3.69 15.41 22.99
N ALA A 1014 -3.84 16.35 23.95
CA ALA A 1014 -3.18 17.66 23.91
C ALA A 1014 -1.64 17.58 23.85
N GLN A 1015 -1.05 16.66 24.61
CA GLN A 1015 0.40 16.43 24.62
C GLN A 1015 0.94 15.78 23.33
N LEU A 1016 0.06 15.31 22.44
CA LEU A 1016 0.42 14.72 21.14
C LEU A 1016 0.08 15.65 19.96
N GLY A 1017 -0.22 16.93 20.23
CA GLY A 1017 -0.56 17.92 19.20
C GLY A 1017 -2.05 18.15 19.00
N GLY A 1018 -2.91 17.56 19.83
CA GLY A 1018 -4.34 17.84 19.80
C GLY A 1018 -4.69 19.14 20.52
N PHE A 1019 -4.56 20.27 19.85
CA PHE A 1019 -5.03 21.58 20.31
C PHE A 1019 -5.51 22.39 19.11
N THR A 1020 -6.28 23.45 19.33
CA THR A 1020 -6.66 24.36 18.23
C THR A 1020 -5.65 25.48 18.03
N GLY A 1021 -5.45 25.94 16.80
CA GLY A 1021 -4.47 26.97 16.47
C GLY A 1021 -4.19 27.09 14.97
N TRP A 1022 -3.00 27.58 14.63
CA TRP A 1022 -2.51 27.71 13.26
C TRP A 1022 -0.97 27.61 13.22
N THR A 1023 -0.39 27.49 12.03
CA THR A 1023 1.08 27.40 11.86
C THR A 1023 1.62 28.60 11.12
N GLU A 1024 2.70 29.19 11.61
CA GLU A 1024 3.50 30.18 10.87
C GLU A 1024 4.83 29.59 10.43
N PHE A 1025 5.25 29.87 9.22
CA PHE A 1025 6.52 29.41 8.67
C PHE A 1025 7.45 30.60 8.43
N GLY A 1026 8.64 30.53 9.03
CA GLY A 1026 9.75 31.42 8.72
C GLY A 1026 10.65 30.78 7.66
N VAL A 1027 10.96 31.53 6.61
CA VAL A 1027 11.74 31.02 5.48
C VAL A 1027 13.03 31.82 5.28
N ASP A 1028 14.16 31.10 5.30
CA ASP A 1028 15.48 31.58 4.90
C ASP A 1028 15.89 30.90 3.57
N PRO A 1029 15.82 31.61 2.43
CA PRO A 1029 16.02 31.02 1.11
C PRO A 1029 17.36 30.27 0.96
N VAL A 1030 17.31 29.04 0.45
CA VAL A 1030 18.52 28.24 0.17
C VAL A 1030 19.39 28.94 -0.87
N THR A 1031 20.63 29.25 -0.49
CA THR A 1031 21.60 29.84 -1.42
C THR A 1031 22.16 28.80 -2.40
N PRO A 1032 22.63 29.20 -3.59
CA PRO A 1032 23.28 28.28 -4.53
C PRO A 1032 24.48 27.53 -3.93
N ALA A 1033 25.22 28.15 -3.00
CA ALA A 1033 26.35 27.53 -2.33
C ALA A 1033 25.92 26.44 -1.33
N GLU A 1034 24.81 26.66 -0.63
CA GLU A 1034 24.22 25.64 0.26
C GLU A 1034 23.65 24.47 -0.52
N ALA A 1035 22.94 24.74 -1.63
CA ALA A 1035 22.46 23.69 -2.51
C ALA A 1035 23.62 22.88 -3.10
N GLU A 1036 24.70 23.54 -3.56
CA GLU A 1036 25.89 22.85 -4.03
C GLU A 1036 26.52 21.95 -2.96
N ARG A 1037 26.60 22.44 -1.71
CA ARG A 1037 27.12 21.67 -0.57
C ARG A 1037 26.26 20.43 -0.31
N ALA A 1038 24.94 20.61 -0.19
CA ALA A 1038 24.00 19.53 0.08
C ALA A 1038 24.00 18.48 -1.05
N ARG A 1039 24.12 18.91 -2.31
CA ARG A 1039 24.20 17.99 -3.46
C ARG A 1039 25.47 17.13 -3.45
N ARG A 1040 26.60 17.68 -2.97
CA ARG A 1040 27.88 16.96 -2.88
C ARG A 1040 27.92 15.96 -1.74
N ASP A 1041 27.19 16.24 -0.66
CA ASP A 1041 27.09 15.38 0.51
C ASP A 1041 25.60 15.19 0.92
N PRO A 1042 24.85 14.36 0.19
CA PRO A 1042 23.40 14.23 0.36
C PRO A 1042 22.99 13.54 1.67
N LEU A 1043 23.94 12.99 2.43
CA LEU A 1043 23.71 12.35 3.72
C LEU A 1043 24.07 13.26 4.90
N ALA A 1044 24.70 14.41 4.63
CA ALA A 1044 24.87 15.45 5.62
C ALA A 1044 23.52 16.15 5.88
N GLU A 1045 23.47 16.89 6.98
CA GLU A 1045 22.33 17.73 7.31
C GLU A 1045 22.02 18.70 6.14
N GLY A 1046 20.79 18.64 5.63
CA GLY A 1046 20.31 19.51 4.57
C GLY A 1046 20.24 20.98 4.98
N PRO A 1047 20.02 21.91 4.04
CA PRO A 1047 19.92 23.33 4.37
C PRO A 1047 18.75 23.58 5.34
N ARG A 1048 19.00 24.36 6.41
CA ARG A 1048 17.97 24.79 7.36
C ARG A 1048 17.28 26.05 6.86
N TRP A 1049 16.42 25.86 5.87
CA TRP A 1049 15.79 26.96 5.13
C TRP A 1049 14.38 27.30 5.60
N VAL A 1050 13.77 26.45 6.44
CA VAL A 1050 12.42 26.65 6.95
C VAL A 1050 12.32 26.27 8.41
N SER A 1051 11.54 27.03 9.17
CA SER A 1051 11.13 26.74 10.54
C SER A 1051 9.63 26.98 10.67
N ALA A 1052 8.96 26.21 11.53
CA ALA A 1052 7.53 26.26 11.79
C ALA A 1052 7.29 26.64 13.26
N GLU A 1053 6.39 27.59 13.47
CA GLU A 1053 5.88 27.99 14.78
C GLU A 1053 4.41 27.56 14.88
N PHE A 1054 4.11 26.65 15.79
CA PHE A 1054 2.75 26.19 16.06
C PHE A 1054 2.08 27.12 17.08
N HIS A 1055 1.28 28.05 16.56
CA HIS A 1055 0.51 29.02 17.34
C HIS A 1055 -0.75 28.37 17.90
N ALA A 1056 -0.63 27.80 19.11
CA ALA A 1056 -1.80 27.33 19.85
C ALA A 1056 -2.73 28.52 20.21
N HIS A 1057 -4.04 28.35 20.10
CA HIS A 1057 -4.98 29.30 20.67
C HIS A 1057 -4.84 29.33 22.19
N VAL A 1058 -4.73 30.53 22.77
CA VAL A 1058 -4.55 30.74 24.21
C VAL A 1058 -5.67 31.62 24.76
N ASP A 1059 -6.44 31.12 25.72
CA ASP A 1059 -7.36 31.96 26.53
C ASP A 1059 -6.72 32.38 27.85
N ARG A 1060 -5.94 31.47 28.45
CA ARG A 1060 -5.11 31.73 29.63
C ARG A 1060 -3.82 30.92 29.52
N LEU A 1061 -2.72 31.53 29.95
CA LEU A 1061 -1.40 30.90 30.07
C LEU A 1061 -0.97 30.95 31.55
N ALA A 1062 -0.49 29.82 32.07
CA ALA A 1062 0.01 29.69 33.44
C ALA A 1062 1.42 29.13 33.43
N LEU A 1063 2.32 29.74 34.21
CA LEU A 1063 3.68 29.29 34.41
C LEU A 1063 3.86 28.85 35.86
N THR A 1064 4.26 27.61 36.06
CA THR A 1064 4.53 27.01 37.37
C THR A 1064 6.04 26.83 37.53
N ALA A 1065 6.61 27.55 38.50
CA ALA A 1065 8.01 27.44 38.88
C ALA A 1065 8.14 27.38 40.42
N PRO A 1066 9.15 26.70 40.96
CA PRO A 1066 9.40 26.69 42.40
C PRO A 1066 9.81 28.08 42.91
N GLU A 1067 9.42 28.42 44.14
CA GLU A 1067 9.81 29.70 44.75
C GLU A 1067 11.34 29.82 44.95
N THR A 1068 12.00 28.69 45.22
CA THR A 1068 13.46 28.63 45.41
C THR A 1068 14.10 27.44 44.71
N VAL A 1069 15.33 27.63 44.21
CA VAL A 1069 16.14 26.57 43.59
C VAL A 1069 17.55 26.56 44.19
N PRO A 1070 17.98 25.48 44.85
CA PRO A 1070 19.34 25.39 45.39
C PRO A 1070 20.38 25.14 44.32
N VAL A 1071 21.57 25.73 44.48
CA VAL A 1071 22.70 25.51 43.56
C VAL A 1071 23.03 24.03 43.42
N GLY A 1072 23.13 23.55 42.18
CA GLY A 1072 23.49 22.18 41.85
C GLY A 1072 22.34 21.17 41.89
N ALA A 1073 21.12 21.59 42.24
CA ALA A 1073 19.92 20.74 42.21
C ALA A 1073 18.91 21.31 41.19
N PRO A 1074 18.78 20.70 40.00
CA PRO A 1074 17.79 21.12 39.01
C PRO A 1074 16.36 21.05 39.58
N ALA A 1075 15.52 22.01 39.20
CA ALA A 1075 14.12 22.02 39.55
C ALA A 1075 13.24 22.16 38.30
N ARG A 1076 12.04 21.56 38.34
CA ARG A 1076 11.15 21.53 37.18
C ARG A 1076 10.29 22.79 37.10
N VAL A 1077 10.24 23.38 35.92
CA VAL A 1077 9.36 24.48 35.52
C VAL A 1077 8.44 23.96 34.44
N THR A 1078 7.15 24.22 34.56
CA THR A 1078 6.13 23.79 33.60
C THR A 1078 5.21 24.94 33.25
N ALA A 1079 4.66 24.94 32.04
CA ALA A 1079 3.61 25.88 31.64
C ALA A 1079 2.44 25.14 31.00
N THR A 1080 1.24 25.69 31.19
CA THR A 1080 0.00 25.17 30.62
C THR A 1080 -0.85 26.31 30.08
N LEU A 1081 -1.54 26.06 28.98
CA LEU A 1081 -2.53 26.96 28.42
C LEU A 1081 -3.93 26.33 28.46
N THR A 1082 -4.97 27.16 28.46
CA THR A 1082 -6.37 26.72 28.35
C THR A 1082 -7.00 27.26 27.08
N GLN A 1083 -7.86 26.44 26.45
CA GLN A 1083 -8.62 26.78 25.23
C GLN A 1083 -10.14 26.91 25.52
N PRO A 1084 -10.95 27.41 24.56
CA PRO A 1084 -12.37 27.75 24.79
C PRO A 1084 -13.25 26.61 25.31
N SER A 1085 -12.94 25.36 24.96
CA SER A 1085 -13.65 24.16 25.46
C SER A 1085 -13.25 23.76 26.90
N GLY A 1086 -12.38 24.53 27.56
CA GLY A 1086 -11.78 24.19 28.85
C GLY A 1086 -10.59 23.23 28.75
N ARG A 1087 -10.19 22.86 27.53
CA ARG A 1087 -9.05 21.97 27.25
C ARG A 1087 -7.75 22.56 27.78
N VAL A 1088 -7.02 21.78 28.58
CA VAL A 1088 -5.70 22.15 29.12
C VAL A 1088 -4.61 21.55 28.24
N VAL A 1089 -3.73 22.38 27.71
CA VAL A 1089 -2.64 21.98 26.81
C VAL A 1089 -1.30 22.28 27.49
N PRO A 1090 -0.38 21.30 27.60
CA PRO A 1090 0.96 21.56 28.11
C PRO A 1090 1.74 22.42 27.10
N VAL A 1091 2.47 23.42 27.59
CA VAL A 1091 3.40 24.20 26.76
C VAL A 1091 4.71 23.42 26.64
N ALA A 1092 4.68 22.46 25.75
CA ALA A 1092 5.79 21.60 25.35
C ALA A 1092 5.56 21.16 23.90
N ALA A 1093 6.62 20.67 23.25
CA ALA A 1093 6.51 20.17 21.87
C ALA A 1093 5.31 19.20 21.74
N PRO A 1094 4.43 19.41 20.74
CA PRO A 1094 4.65 20.24 19.56
C PRO A 1094 4.26 21.73 19.68
N VAL A 1095 3.72 22.21 20.81
CA VAL A 1095 3.44 23.65 21.01
C VAL A 1095 4.74 24.46 20.94
N SER A 1096 4.76 25.48 20.08
CA SER A 1096 5.84 26.46 20.05
C SER A 1096 5.64 27.52 21.13
N ALA A 1097 6.73 27.93 21.76
CA ALA A 1097 6.72 28.93 22.81
C ALA A 1097 8.00 29.77 22.74
N ASP A 1098 7.94 31.02 23.19
CA ASP A 1098 9.11 31.88 23.35
C ASP A 1098 9.44 32.02 24.84
N TRP A 1099 10.53 31.36 25.27
CA TRP A 1099 11.02 31.43 26.63
C TRP A 1099 12.05 32.54 26.77
N SER A 1100 11.78 33.44 27.73
CA SER A 1100 12.68 34.53 28.08
C SER A 1100 12.97 34.52 29.57
N ALA A 1101 14.11 35.08 29.95
CA ALA A 1101 14.55 35.10 31.34
C ALA A 1101 15.30 36.39 31.67
N SER A 1102 15.60 36.62 32.94
CA SER A 1102 16.54 37.67 33.34
C SER A 1102 17.86 37.52 32.58
N PRO A 1103 18.58 38.61 32.23
CA PRO A 1103 19.84 38.55 31.47
C PRO A 1103 20.96 37.72 32.12
N SER A 1104 20.81 37.41 33.41
CA SER A 1104 21.70 36.55 34.18
C SER A 1104 21.32 35.06 34.08
N VAL A 1105 20.32 34.68 33.30
CA VAL A 1105 19.89 33.28 33.09
C VAL A 1105 20.14 32.89 31.64
N HIS A 1106 20.77 31.74 31.44
CA HIS A 1106 20.88 31.12 30.12
C HIS A 1106 19.61 30.36 29.80
N VAL A 1107 18.95 30.65 28.68
CA VAL A 1107 17.86 29.81 28.17
C VAL A 1107 18.43 28.92 27.07
N GLY A 1108 18.27 27.60 27.23
CA GLY A 1108 18.73 26.60 26.28
C GLY A 1108 19.72 25.57 26.86
N PRO A 1109 20.44 24.83 26.00
CA PRO A 1109 21.31 23.73 26.42
C PRO A 1109 22.53 24.23 27.22
N ALA A 1110 23.30 23.32 27.85
CA ALA A 1110 24.45 23.70 28.68
C ALA A 1110 25.57 24.41 27.89
N GLY A 1111 25.63 24.21 26.57
CA GLY A 1111 26.48 25.00 25.68
C GLY A 1111 26.02 26.46 25.61
N GLY A 1112 26.96 27.40 25.68
CA GLY A 1112 26.67 28.83 25.61
C GLY A 1112 26.57 29.55 26.97
N LEU A 1113 26.80 28.83 28.07
CA LEU A 1113 26.91 29.45 29.39
C LEU A 1113 28.03 30.49 29.44
N ARG A 1114 27.72 31.67 29.95
CA ARG A 1114 28.66 32.79 30.10
C ARG A 1114 29.01 32.99 31.58
N PRO A 1115 30.18 33.58 31.90
CA PRO A 1115 30.64 33.73 33.29
C PRO A 1115 29.73 34.57 34.19
N TRP A 1116 28.77 35.32 33.67
CA TRP A 1116 27.80 36.09 34.47
C TRP A 1116 26.46 35.36 34.65
N HIS A 1117 26.23 34.23 33.98
CA HIS A 1117 25.01 33.46 34.19
C HIS A 1117 25.00 32.87 35.61
N VAL A 1118 23.89 33.07 36.31
CA VAL A 1118 23.63 32.60 37.67
C VAL A 1118 22.69 31.40 37.70
N ALA A 1119 21.94 31.16 36.62
CA ALA A 1119 21.13 29.97 36.39
C ALA A 1119 21.09 29.60 34.90
N ARG A 1120 20.63 28.39 34.60
CA ARG A 1120 20.27 27.91 33.26
C ARG A 1120 18.87 27.34 33.30
N PHE A 1121 18.03 27.68 32.34
CA PHE A 1121 16.75 27.04 32.09
C PHE A 1121 16.79 26.34 30.74
N ASP A 1122 16.40 25.07 30.68
CA ASP A 1122 16.30 24.32 29.42
C ASP A 1122 14.82 24.07 29.07
N PRO A 1123 14.26 24.77 28.06
CA PRO A 1123 12.87 24.56 27.63
C PRO A 1123 12.56 23.14 27.16
N ALA A 1124 13.56 22.39 26.67
CA ALA A 1124 13.34 21.04 26.16
C ALA A 1124 13.09 20.02 27.28
N THR A 1125 13.65 20.26 28.48
CA THR A 1125 13.46 19.38 29.65
C THR A 1125 12.57 20.02 30.71
N GLY A 1126 12.36 21.34 30.64
CA GLY A 1126 11.73 22.13 31.70
C GLY A 1126 12.61 22.26 32.94
N GLU A 1127 13.92 22.02 32.87
CA GLU A 1127 14.80 22.08 34.03
C GLU A 1127 15.45 23.45 34.22
N LEU A 1128 15.23 24.04 35.39
CA LEU A 1128 15.94 25.21 35.89
C LEU A 1128 17.06 24.78 36.85
N THR A 1129 18.31 25.02 36.48
CA THR A 1129 19.49 24.73 37.30
C THR A 1129 20.12 26.02 37.81
N ALA A 1130 20.17 26.19 39.13
CA ALA A 1130 20.91 27.27 39.76
C ALA A 1130 22.42 26.99 39.71
N LEU A 1131 23.20 27.96 39.22
CA LEU A 1131 24.66 27.90 39.11
C LEU A 1131 25.33 28.69 40.25
N ARG A 1132 24.66 29.75 40.73
CA ARG A 1132 25.13 30.63 41.80
C ARG A 1132 24.00 31.02 42.74
N PRO A 1133 24.24 31.12 44.06
CA PRO A 1133 23.22 31.50 45.02
C PRO A 1133 23.07 33.03 45.10
N GLY A 1134 21.99 33.49 45.73
CA GLY A 1134 21.80 34.88 46.14
C GLY A 1134 21.23 35.81 45.08
N ALA A 1135 20.83 35.29 43.91
CA ALA A 1135 20.12 36.03 42.88
C ALA A 1135 18.64 35.67 42.87
N THR A 1136 17.80 36.66 42.56
CA THR A 1136 16.39 36.45 42.19
C THR A 1136 16.28 36.61 40.68
N VAL A 1137 15.77 35.60 40.01
CA VAL A 1137 15.67 35.55 38.55
C VAL A 1137 14.21 35.44 38.11
N ARG A 1138 13.88 36.02 36.97
CA ARG A 1138 12.57 35.88 36.33
C ARG A 1138 12.66 34.93 35.16
N LEU A 1139 11.66 34.06 35.05
CA LEU A 1139 11.37 33.26 33.86
C LEU A 1139 10.03 33.70 33.30
N ALA A 1140 9.93 33.72 31.99
CA ALA A 1140 8.71 34.04 31.29
C ALA A 1140 8.56 33.15 30.06
N VAL A 1141 7.31 32.88 29.71
CA VAL A 1141 6.93 32.13 28.52
C VAL A 1141 5.86 32.91 27.79
N THR A 1142 6.02 33.03 26.48
CA THR A 1142 5.03 33.63 25.57
C THR A 1142 4.54 32.54 24.62
N VAL A 1143 3.21 32.41 24.45
CA VAL A 1143 2.59 31.52 23.47
C VAL A 1143 1.54 32.33 22.73
N ASN A 1144 1.67 32.43 21.40
CA ASN A 1144 0.74 33.17 20.54
C ASN A 1144 0.38 34.56 21.10
N GLY A 1145 1.41 35.34 21.46
CA GLY A 1145 1.30 36.69 22.02
C GLY A 1145 0.87 36.80 23.50
N VAL A 1146 0.42 35.72 24.14
CA VAL A 1146 0.05 35.72 25.57
C VAL A 1146 1.26 35.35 26.42
N ARG A 1147 1.54 36.13 27.47
CA ARG A 1147 2.74 35.99 28.31
C ARG A 1147 2.42 35.63 29.76
N ALA A 1148 3.18 34.72 30.35
CA ALA A 1148 3.17 34.41 31.78
C ALA A 1148 4.58 34.47 32.36
N GLU A 1149 4.73 34.91 33.62
CA GLU A 1149 6.02 35.07 34.29
C GLU A 1149 6.02 34.48 35.69
N ALA A 1150 7.19 34.00 36.13
CA ALA A 1150 7.45 33.52 37.49
C ALA A 1150 8.79 34.03 37.99
N THR A 1151 8.89 34.27 39.30
CA THR A 1151 10.11 34.73 39.96
C THR A 1151 10.65 33.62 40.85
N VAL A 1152 11.94 33.32 40.72
CA VAL A 1152 12.64 32.23 41.43
C VAL A 1152 13.84 32.78 42.17
N THR A 1153 14.00 32.41 43.44
CA THR A 1153 15.18 32.79 44.24
C THR A 1153 16.21 31.66 44.29
N LEU A 1154 17.44 31.94 43.91
CA LEU A 1154 18.52 30.95 43.88
C LEU A 1154 19.18 30.85 45.26
N THR A 1155 19.14 29.69 45.89
CA THR A 1155 19.63 29.47 47.26
C THR A 1155 20.93 28.69 47.28
N ARG A 1156 21.69 28.76 48.38
CA ARG A 1156 22.89 27.92 48.55
C ARG A 1156 22.48 26.46 48.59
N ALA A 1157 23.34 25.57 48.06
CA ALA A 1157 23.19 24.14 48.27
C ALA A 1157 23.06 23.86 49.77
N ALA A 1158 22.10 23.01 50.16
CA ALA A 1158 21.99 22.59 51.55
C ALA A 1158 23.30 21.90 51.95
N ALA A 1159 23.89 22.31 53.08
CA ALA A 1159 25.08 21.63 53.61
C ALA A 1159 24.72 20.17 53.85
N ALA A 1160 25.41 19.24 53.19
CA ALA A 1160 25.23 17.82 53.41
C ALA A 1160 25.36 17.53 54.90
N GLN A 1161 24.28 17.07 55.53
CA GLN A 1161 24.35 16.51 56.87
C GLN A 1161 25.33 15.33 56.79
N ARG A 1162 26.49 15.46 57.43
CA ARG A 1162 27.37 14.32 57.69
C ARG A 1162 26.51 13.25 58.39
N PRO A 1163 26.56 11.98 57.96
CA PRO A 1163 25.91 10.91 58.71
C PRO A 1163 26.45 10.94 60.15
N ALA A 1164 25.57 10.92 61.14
CA ALA A 1164 25.98 10.73 62.52
C ALA A 1164 26.73 9.40 62.63
N ALA A 1165 27.89 9.44 63.31
CA ALA A 1165 28.85 8.35 63.43
C ALA A 1165 28.32 7.16 64.26
#